data_AF-A0A7C4CEP3-F1
#
_entry.id   AF-A0A7C4CEP3-F1
#
_cell.length_a   1.000
_cell.length_b   1.000
_cell.length_c   1.000
_cell.angle_alpha   90.00
_cell.angle_beta   90.00
_cell.angle_gamma   90.00
#
_symmetry.space_group_name_H-M   'P 1'
#
loop_
_entity.id
_entity.type
_entity.pdbx_description
1 polymer ?
#
loop_
_entity_poly.entity_id
_entity_poly.type
_entity_poly.pdbx_seq_one_letter_code
_entity_poly.pdbx_strand_id
1 'polypeptide(L)'
;MLSAEDIRRRVEEMTTALCGVTDLSERAGMLERFVEELREKAPAEVEPFLIEMLGIAVTRGDRVAESRTARMLSEVLRGRDDFPAAIKYARQSLAAARDCGNIRLEGAAYYVLGTAQTSLCDYKEAKLSFEQARAAWEQDGFGEGVRAVLHELGRMHLLSGQPDKAEAFFRECLATDEEDGVCLYNLGLALVRMGRWEDAVACVYRAVAYAERTGFVSLWCNAVNVLGEMFLRRDKPDRAIDMFRQALQTAKELGPSTEVARDLLANLGLAYMRRGDLAGAAKVFADALQSAEVAGDRRALADLLGRAAELALVRGDVDEAERLAQRAEAMSAQLGLDLERAEAVRIQGGVFAARDDPARAAERFEMALRLLAQTGDSYETARVRLQYGRALLDAEQPDAAMSQLKSAARIFRELAVVSEAETAQRLLFRLEMSADSDMAMLQALSGLATLGLDQGSFMERAMKLMREALGFDCSVVCVNDRPVLVHGTPRQESSRMRCPGGQIEMTPETLCFSVMSGGNQVGSVYFERSVPADRSCSPLVVKTLASLLAGPLERLQAAPQPSSSVPAEVAGLQYRGVIGHSRKMLENLRLVARVAGTNVPVLIRGESGTGKELVARALHDSGPRSGKPFVAVNCAAMPENLLEAEFFGIEKGAATGVVARKGKFELADGGTVFLDEVGDMSPSLQAKLLRVLQDKQFERVGGRVLLSADVRIVAATNQNLESLMEEGRFRRDLYYRLNAVELVLPPLRERKEDIPDLVRSFVARSSQDYGRPVVRASEAVMRIFLHYSWPGNIRELQNVVERAVVLAEGEELCESDLPPELRTGTTAGAEPASLKAEKRRTQAQAVAEVERARLVECLEKTGWNVVRAAELAGYSRAQFYRLMRKYGITRTSK
;
A
#
# COMPACT_ATOMS: atom_id res chain seq x y z
N MET A 1 -21.98 -15.33 8.42
CA MET A 1 -23.08 -14.48 7.93
C MET A 1 -24.28 -15.36 7.63
N LEU A 2 -25.51 -14.87 7.88
CA LEU A 2 -26.74 -15.56 7.45
C LEU A 2 -26.85 -15.45 5.92
N SER A 3 -27.35 -16.49 5.26
CA SER A 3 -27.62 -16.40 3.82
C SER A 3 -28.85 -15.52 3.56
N ALA A 4 -28.97 -14.94 2.36
CA ALA A 4 -30.17 -14.18 1.96
C ALA A 4 -31.45 -15.04 1.98
N GLU A 5 -31.32 -16.36 1.86
CA GLU A 5 -32.42 -17.31 1.98
C GLU A 5 -32.79 -17.56 3.45
N ASP A 6 -31.80 -17.64 4.35
CA ASP A 6 -32.04 -17.71 5.80
C ASP A 6 -32.73 -16.46 6.35
N ILE A 7 -32.32 -15.28 5.86
CA ILE A 7 -32.92 -14.00 6.24
C ILE A 7 -34.37 -13.96 5.77
N ARG A 8 -34.64 -14.27 4.49
CA ARG A 8 -36.01 -14.33 3.96
C ARG A 8 -36.90 -15.30 4.72
N ARG A 9 -36.41 -16.52 4.99
CA ARG A 9 -37.16 -17.50 5.78
C ARG A 9 -37.49 -16.97 7.18
N ARG A 10 -36.53 -16.36 7.87
CA ARG A 10 -36.75 -15.77 9.21
C ARG A 10 -37.77 -14.64 9.18
N VAL A 11 -37.72 -13.78 8.15
CA VAL A 11 -38.72 -12.73 7.94
C VAL A 11 -40.11 -13.33 7.71
N GLU A 12 -40.23 -14.39 6.91
CA GLU A 12 -41.50 -15.11 6.68
C GLU A 12 -42.02 -15.80 7.95
N GLU A 13 -41.15 -16.49 8.69
CA GLU A 13 -41.47 -17.13 9.98
C GLU A 13 -41.98 -16.09 10.99
N MET A 14 -41.29 -14.95 11.10
CA MET A 14 -41.70 -13.88 12.00
C MET A 14 -43.02 -13.24 11.57
N THR A 15 -43.19 -12.96 10.28
CA THR A 15 -44.45 -12.42 9.73
C THR A 15 -45.62 -13.36 10.03
N THR A 16 -45.40 -14.67 9.89
CA THR A 16 -46.40 -15.70 10.19
C THR A 16 -46.66 -15.82 11.69
N ALA A 17 -45.63 -15.77 12.53
CA ALA A 17 -45.76 -15.83 13.99
C ALA A 17 -46.52 -14.63 14.55
N LEU A 18 -46.41 -13.47 13.90
CA LEU A 18 -47.20 -12.29 14.23
C LEU A 18 -48.68 -12.45 13.78
N CYS A 19 -49.02 -13.33 12.83
CA CYS A 19 -50.41 -13.56 12.46
C CYS A 19 -51.20 -14.19 13.61
N GLY A 20 -52.13 -13.43 14.20
CA GLY A 20 -53.00 -13.90 15.29
C GLY A 20 -52.63 -13.37 16.68
N VAL A 21 -51.49 -12.68 16.84
CA VAL A 21 -51.12 -12.00 18.09
C VAL A 21 -51.81 -10.64 18.16
N THR A 22 -52.88 -10.55 18.96
CA THR A 22 -53.68 -9.32 19.15
C THR A 22 -53.23 -8.49 20.36
N ASP A 23 -52.56 -9.10 21.34
CA ASP A 23 -52.00 -8.37 22.47
C ASP A 23 -50.78 -7.55 22.03
N LEU A 24 -50.88 -6.23 22.15
CA LEU A 24 -49.83 -5.32 21.71
C LEU A 24 -48.53 -5.48 22.50
N SER A 25 -48.57 -5.98 23.74
CA SER A 25 -47.38 -6.14 24.57
C SER A 25 -46.61 -7.40 24.23
N GLU A 26 -47.30 -8.51 24.02
CA GLU A 26 -46.73 -9.74 23.50
C GLU A 26 -46.12 -9.50 22.11
N ARG A 27 -46.87 -8.80 21.24
CA ARG A 27 -46.44 -8.46 19.88
C ARG A 27 -45.16 -7.61 19.87
N ALA A 28 -45.09 -6.57 20.70
CA ALA A 28 -43.90 -5.74 20.84
C ALA A 28 -42.67 -6.55 21.30
N GLY A 29 -42.83 -7.44 22.29
CA GLY A 29 -41.73 -8.28 22.79
C GLY A 29 -41.25 -9.34 21.79
N MET A 30 -42.10 -9.77 20.85
CA MET A 30 -41.68 -10.60 19.72
C MET A 30 -40.85 -9.78 18.72
N LEU A 31 -41.31 -8.57 18.38
CA LEU A 31 -40.62 -7.66 17.46
C LEU A 31 -39.24 -7.25 17.99
N GLU A 32 -39.11 -6.90 19.27
CA GLU A 32 -37.81 -6.54 19.87
C GLU A 32 -36.77 -7.65 19.73
N ARG A 33 -37.13 -8.89 20.07
CA ARG A 33 -36.21 -10.04 19.96
C ARG A 33 -35.77 -10.29 18.51
N PHE A 34 -36.70 -10.14 17.56
CA PHE A 34 -36.41 -10.30 16.15
C PHE A 34 -35.48 -9.19 15.61
N VAL A 35 -35.78 -7.94 15.98
CA VAL A 35 -34.96 -6.77 15.64
C VAL A 35 -33.55 -6.92 16.23
N GLU A 36 -33.41 -7.33 17.48
CA GLU A 36 -32.09 -7.58 18.10
C GLU A 36 -31.31 -8.68 17.38
N GLU A 37 -31.96 -9.75 16.91
CA GLU A 37 -31.28 -10.83 16.18
C GLU A 37 -30.74 -10.37 14.81
N LEU A 38 -31.49 -9.53 14.10
CA LEU A 38 -31.29 -9.27 12.67
C LEU A 38 -30.83 -7.87 12.31
N ARG A 39 -30.96 -6.84 13.17
CA ARG A 39 -30.65 -5.44 12.79
C ARG A 39 -29.24 -5.25 12.25
N GLU A 40 -28.26 -5.96 12.79
CA GLU A 40 -26.85 -5.87 12.34
C GLU A 40 -26.58 -6.72 11.09
N LYS A 41 -27.40 -7.73 10.84
CA LYS A 41 -27.19 -8.72 9.76
C LYS A 41 -28.01 -8.40 8.50
N ALA A 42 -29.17 -7.79 8.66
CA ALA A 42 -30.16 -7.53 7.63
C ALA A 42 -30.98 -6.26 7.93
N PRO A 43 -30.35 -5.08 8.05
CA PRO A 43 -31.04 -3.84 8.47
C PRO A 43 -32.24 -3.48 7.59
N ALA A 44 -32.15 -3.69 6.27
CA ALA A 44 -33.24 -3.39 5.34
C ALA A 44 -34.49 -4.25 5.56
N GLU A 45 -34.32 -5.50 5.98
CA GLU A 45 -35.43 -6.43 6.21
C GLU A 45 -36.13 -6.17 7.55
N VAL A 46 -35.45 -5.47 8.47
CA VAL A 46 -35.94 -5.18 9.82
C VAL A 46 -36.75 -3.87 9.86
N GLU A 47 -36.61 -3.00 8.86
CA GLU A 47 -37.30 -1.71 8.77
C GLU A 47 -38.83 -1.80 8.93
N PRO A 48 -39.57 -2.69 8.24
CA PRO A 48 -41.02 -2.77 8.40
C PRO A 48 -41.44 -3.13 9.84
N PHE A 49 -40.66 -3.99 10.49
CA PHE A 49 -40.88 -4.42 11.87
C PHE A 49 -40.58 -3.30 12.88
N LEU A 50 -39.58 -2.46 12.60
CA LEU A 50 -39.31 -1.25 13.39
C LEU A 50 -40.44 -0.21 13.26
N ILE A 51 -41.01 -0.03 12.07
CA ILE A 51 -42.16 0.85 11.85
C ILE A 51 -43.37 0.35 12.64
N GLU A 52 -43.64 -0.95 12.61
CA GLU A 52 -44.71 -1.57 13.40
C GLU A 52 -44.48 -1.39 14.90
N MET A 53 -43.27 -1.70 15.38
CA MET A 53 -42.89 -1.56 16.78
C MET A 53 -43.03 -0.10 17.28
N LEU A 54 -42.68 0.87 16.43
CA LEU A 54 -42.86 2.29 16.71
C LEU A 54 -44.34 2.65 16.85
N GLY A 55 -45.20 2.15 15.95
CA GLY A 55 -46.65 2.35 16.02
C GLY A 55 -47.28 1.78 17.30
N ILE A 56 -46.80 0.62 17.75
CA ILE A 56 -47.22 0.00 19.02
C ILE A 56 -46.81 0.87 20.20
N ALA A 57 -45.56 1.35 20.25
CA ALA A 57 -45.06 2.21 21.32
C ALA A 57 -45.88 3.51 21.44
N VAL A 58 -46.16 4.16 20.31
CA VAL A 58 -46.98 5.38 20.24
C VAL A 58 -48.40 5.12 20.74
N THR A 59 -49.02 4.01 20.31
CA THR A 59 -50.39 3.64 20.68
C THR A 59 -50.51 3.35 22.19
N ARG A 60 -49.46 2.78 22.79
CA ARG A 60 -49.39 2.49 24.23
C ARG A 60 -48.99 3.70 25.07
N GLY A 61 -48.55 4.80 24.45
CA GLY A 61 -47.99 5.96 25.15
C GLY A 61 -46.64 5.68 25.83
N ASP A 62 -45.92 4.64 25.41
CA ASP A 62 -44.60 4.29 25.96
C ASP A 62 -43.51 5.14 25.29
N ARG A 63 -43.21 6.30 25.89
CA ARG A 63 -42.21 7.25 25.37
C ARG A 63 -40.79 6.70 25.35
N VAL A 64 -40.45 5.78 26.25
CA VAL A 64 -39.12 5.17 26.28
C VAL A 64 -38.95 4.21 25.10
N ALA A 65 -39.95 3.35 24.87
CA ALA A 65 -39.96 2.45 23.72
C ALA A 65 -40.04 3.23 22.39
N GLU A 66 -40.83 4.30 22.33
CA GLU A 66 -40.94 5.18 21.17
C GLU A 66 -39.57 5.79 20.83
N SER A 67 -38.88 6.37 21.82
CA SER A 67 -37.56 6.98 21.62
C SER A 67 -36.53 5.98 21.11
N ARG A 68 -36.44 4.79 21.73
CA ARG A 68 -35.50 3.74 21.33
C ARG A 68 -35.77 3.21 19.93
N THR A 69 -37.04 2.97 19.60
CA THR A 69 -37.44 2.42 18.30
C THR A 69 -37.22 3.41 17.17
N ALA A 70 -37.61 4.68 17.38
CA ALA A 70 -37.38 5.74 16.41
C ALA A 70 -35.88 5.98 16.16
N ARG A 71 -35.03 5.84 17.20
CA ARG A 71 -33.56 5.88 17.06
C ARG A 71 -33.04 4.75 16.17
N MET A 72 -33.45 3.51 16.42
CA MET A 72 -33.04 2.36 15.61
C MET A 72 -33.49 2.52 14.14
N LEU A 73 -34.72 3.02 13.93
CA LEU A 73 -35.23 3.28 12.59
C LEU A 73 -34.42 4.36 11.86
N SER A 74 -34.01 5.42 12.57
CA SER A 74 -33.10 6.44 12.03
C SER A 74 -31.77 5.85 11.58
N GLU A 75 -31.16 4.98 12.38
CA GLU A 75 -29.90 4.31 12.05
C GLU A 75 -30.01 3.42 10.81
N VAL A 76 -31.08 2.63 10.72
CA VAL A 76 -31.37 1.76 9.57
C VAL A 76 -31.56 2.59 8.29
N LEU A 77 -32.38 3.64 8.34
CA LEU A 77 -32.66 4.48 7.17
C LEU A 77 -31.44 5.26 6.71
N ARG A 78 -30.61 5.75 7.64
CA ARG A 78 -29.31 6.36 7.32
C ARG A 78 -28.40 5.37 6.60
N GLY A 79 -28.36 4.10 7.04
CA GLY A 79 -27.59 3.05 6.37
C GLY A 79 -28.11 2.67 4.97
N ARG A 80 -29.30 3.13 4.59
CA ARG A 80 -29.89 2.98 3.25
C ARG A 80 -29.84 4.28 2.43
N ASP A 81 -29.12 5.29 2.91
CA ASP A 81 -29.01 6.61 2.33
C ASP A 81 -30.34 7.41 2.25
N ASP A 82 -31.37 7.03 3.01
CA ASP A 82 -32.60 7.84 3.17
C ASP A 82 -32.43 8.84 4.33
N PHE A 83 -31.58 9.84 4.11
CA PHE A 83 -31.25 10.84 5.11
C PHE A 83 -32.45 11.68 5.58
N PRO A 84 -33.38 12.13 4.70
CA PRO A 84 -34.56 12.86 5.14
C PRO A 84 -35.44 12.05 6.10
N ALA A 85 -35.67 10.76 5.82
CA ALA A 85 -36.42 9.90 6.72
C ALA A 85 -35.64 9.62 8.02
N ALA A 86 -34.33 9.41 7.93
CA ALA A 86 -33.48 9.25 9.10
C ALA A 86 -33.55 10.45 10.06
N ILE A 87 -33.50 11.68 9.54
CA ILE A 87 -33.63 12.92 10.32
C ILE A 87 -35.02 13.04 10.94
N LYS A 88 -36.09 12.68 10.20
CA LYS A 88 -37.46 12.68 10.71
C LYS A 88 -37.58 11.79 11.96
N TYR A 89 -37.10 10.55 11.89
CA TYR A 89 -37.19 9.62 13.02
C TYR A 89 -36.23 9.95 14.16
N ALA A 90 -35.05 10.53 13.88
CA ALA A 90 -34.18 11.07 14.92
C ALA A 90 -34.87 12.19 15.72
N ARG A 91 -35.57 13.11 15.04
CA ARG A 91 -36.37 14.17 15.71
C ARG A 91 -37.53 13.60 16.52
N GLN A 92 -38.20 12.56 16.03
CA GLN A 92 -39.23 11.87 16.82
C GLN A 92 -38.65 11.21 18.06
N SER A 93 -37.49 10.54 17.93
CA SER A 93 -36.77 9.96 19.06
C SER A 93 -36.42 11.00 20.14
N LEU A 94 -35.98 12.18 19.70
CA LEU A 94 -35.65 13.31 20.57
C LEU A 94 -36.89 13.87 21.29
N ALA A 95 -38.01 14.01 20.58
CA ALA A 95 -39.27 14.46 21.19
C ALA A 95 -39.74 13.51 22.29
N ALA A 96 -39.74 12.20 22.01
CA ALA A 96 -40.11 11.18 23.00
C ALA A 96 -39.14 11.10 24.19
N ALA A 97 -37.83 11.29 23.95
CA ALA A 97 -36.82 11.33 25.01
C ALA A 97 -37.03 12.50 25.99
N ARG A 98 -37.35 13.69 25.45
CA ARG A 98 -37.68 14.87 26.25
C ARG A 98 -38.99 14.73 27.00
N ASP A 99 -40.01 14.16 26.37
CA ASP A 99 -41.32 13.92 27.00
C ASP A 99 -41.19 13.01 28.24
N CYS A 100 -40.28 12.03 28.20
CA CYS A 100 -40.02 11.15 29.36
C CYS A 100 -38.93 11.67 30.31
N GLY A 101 -38.30 12.82 30.02
CA GLY A 101 -37.25 13.42 30.84
C GLY A 101 -35.99 12.57 30.99
N ASN A 102 -35.70 11.69 30.04
CA ASN A 102 -34.56 10.77 30.11
C ASN A 102 -33.35 11.34 29.36
N ILE A 103 -32.45 11.97 30.08
CA ILE A 103 -31.28 12.65 29.52
C ILE A 103 -30.33 11.73 28.74
N ARG A 104 -30.20 10.46 29.16
CA ARG A 104 -29.41 9.46 28.42
C ARG A 104 -30.00 9.17 27.05
N LEU A 105 -31.33 9.09 26.95
CA LEU A 105 -32.04 8.94 25.68
C LEU A 105 -31.99 10.22 24.84
N GLU A 106 -32.04 11.40 25.45
CA GLU A 106 -31.86 12.67 24.75
C GLU A 106 -30.48 12.73 24.08
N GLY A 107 -29.42 12.39 24.81
CA GLY A 107 -28.06 12.30 24.26
C GLY A 107 -27.97 11.31 23.09
N ALA A 108 -28.62 10.15 23.21
CA ALA A 108 -28.65 9.15 22.13
C ALA A 108 -29.42 9.64 20.89
N ALA A 109 -30.53 10.36 21.08
CA ALA A 109 -31.33 10.92 20.00
C ALA A 109 -30.57 12.04 19.27
N TYR A 110 -29.89 12.91 20.02
CA TYR A 110 -29.01 13.93 19.47
C TYR A 110 -27.83 13.35 18.70
N TYR A 111 -27.22 12.29 19.23
CA TYR A 111 -26.14 11.59 18.56
C TYR A 111 -26.57 11.07 17.19
N VAL A 112 -27.67 10.33 17.09
CA VAL A 112 -28.13 9.82 15.78
C VAL A 112 -28.56 10.95 14.85
N LEU A 113 -29.17 12.02 15.37
CA LEU A 113 -29.51 13.21 14.59
C LEU A 113 -28.27 13.86 13.97
N GLY A 114 -27.22 14.06 14.77
CA GLY A 114 -25.94 14.62 14.31
C GLY A 114 -25.27 13.75 13.25
N THR A 115 -25.30 12.43 13.42
CA THR A 115 -24.74 11.53 12.41
C THR A 115 -25.52 11.52 11.09
N ALA A 116 -26.87 11.61 11.14
CA ALA A 116 -27.70 11.71 9.93
C ALA A 116 -27.50 13.05 9.20
N GLN A 117 -27.37 14.16 9.95
CA GLN A 117 -27.04 15.48 9.41
C GLN A 117 -25.64 15.51 8.79
N THR A 118 -24.66 14.83 9.39
CA THR A 118 -23.31 14.67 8.81
C THR A 118 -23.36 13.95 7.48
N SER A 119 -24.14 12.87 7.37
CA SER A 119 -24.35 12.15 6.09
C SER A 119 -25.01 13.01 5.01
N LEU A 120 -25.88 13.96 5.41
CA LEU A 120 -26.49 14.95 4.50
C LEU A 120 -25.54 16.14 4.19
N CYS A 121 -24.32 16.15 4.72
CA CYS A 121 -23.37 17.26 4.64
C CYS A 121 -23.87 18.58 5.28
N ASP A 122 -24.87 18.51 6.17
CA ASP A 122 -25.33 19.65 6.98
C ASP A 122 -24.48 19.77 8.26
N TYR A 123 -23.20 20.10 8.06
CA TYR A 123 -22.20 20.11 9.13
C TYR A 123 -22.50 21.12 10.24
N LYS A 124 -23.25 22.19 9.93
CA LYS A 124 -23.61 23.21 10.90
C LYS A 124 -24.60 22.66 11.92
N GLU A 125 -25.68 22.04 11.44
CA GLU A 125 -26.68 21.42 12.32
C GLU A 125 -26.13 20.16 12.99
N ALA A 126 -25.31 19.37 12.27
CA ALA A 126 -24.64 18.19 12.84
C ALA A 126 -23.81 18.55 14.08
N LYS A 127 -23.01 19.62 13.98
CA LYS A 127 -22.20 20.10 15.09
C LYS A 127 -23.06 20.46 16.31
N LEU A 128 -24.15 21.19 16.12
CA LEU A 128 -25.05 21.57 17.21
C LEU A 128 -25.65 20.34 17.88
N SER A 129 -26.10 19.36 17.09
CA SER A 129 -26.64 18.10 17.60
C SER A 129 -25.59 17.32 18.41
N PHE A 130 -24.35 17.24 17.94
CA PHE A 130 -23.27 16.59 18.68
C PHE A 130 -22.92 17.32 19.98
N GLU A 131 -22.84 18.65 19.98
CA GLU A 131 -22.60 19.43 21.20
C GLU A 131 -23.73 19.20 22.23
N GLN A 132 -24.97 19.09 21.78
CA GLN A 132 -26.11 18.75 22.64
C GLN A 132 -26.06 17.31 23.16
N ALA A 133 -25.64 16.35 22.33
CA ALA A 133 -25.41 14.97 22.74
C ALA A 133 -24.32 14.87 23.83
N ARG A 134 -23.20 15.56 23.61
CA ARG A 134 -22.08 15.64 24.56
C ARG A 134 -22.54 16.21 25.89
N ALA A 135 -23.21 17.37 25.87
CA ALA A 135 -23.69 18.01 27.10
C ALA A 135 -24.65 17.11 27.90
N ALA A 136 -25.59 16.44 27.21
CA ALA A 136 -26.51 15.51 27.84
C ALA A 136 -25.79 14.32 28.50
N TRP A 137 -24.81 13.72 27.80
CA TRP A 137 -24.06 12.57 28.32
C TRP A 137 -22.98 12.94 29.34
N GLU A 138 -22.43 14.14 29.30
CA GLU A 138 -21.59 14.68 30.38
C GLU A 138 -22.41 14.86 31.67
N GLN A 139 -23.63 15.40 31.55
CA GLN A 139 -24.54 15.54 32.69
C GLN A 139 -25.00 14.17 33.24
N ASP A 140 -25.21 13.18 32.38
CA ASP A 140 -25.55 11.80 32.77
C ASP A 140 -24.35 11.01 33.35
N GLY A 141 -23.11 11.48 33.14
CA GLY A 141 -21.89 10.76 33.48
C GLY A 141 -21.58 9.58 32.55
N PHE A 142 -22.10 9.58 31.31
CA PHE A 142 -21.89 8.53 30.32
C PHE A 142 -20.63 8.79 29.46
N GLY A 143 -19.46 8.51 30.04
CA GLY A 143 -18.16 8.77 29.41
C GLY A 143 -17.95 8.07 28.05
N GLU A 144 -18.43 6.84 27.87
CA GLU A 144 -18.36 6.15 26.57
C GLU A 144 -19.11 6.89 25.47
N GLY A 145 -20.27 7.47 25.79
CA GLY A 145 -21.04 8.29 24.87
C GLY A 145 -20.33 9.59 24.52
N VAL A 146 -19.73 10.26 25.52
CA VAL A 146 -18.92 11.48 25.29
C VAL A 146 -17.76 11.18 24.33
N ARG A 147 -17.05 10.07 24.53
CA ARG A 147 -15.98 9.62 23.62
C ARG A 147 -16.51 9.38 22.20
N ALA A 148 -17.65 8.71 22.05
CA ALA A 148 -18.26 8.49 20.73
C ALA A 148 -18.61 9.82 20.04
N VAL A 149 -19.10 10.82 20.78
CA VAL A 149 -19.35 12.16 20.24
C VAL A 149 -18.07 12.87 19.81
N LEU A 150 -17.00 12.79 20.61
CA LEU A 150 -15.69 13.37 20.25
C LEU A 150 -15.17 12.77 18.93
N HIS A 151 -15.27 11.45 18.79
CA HIS A 151 -14.90 10.76 17.57
C HIS A 151 -15.72 11.25 16.35
N GLU A 152 -17.04 11.38 16.48
CA GLU A 152 -17.90 11.85 15.39
C GLU A 152 -17.71 13.34 15.08
N LEU A 153 -17.46 14.20 16.06
CA LEU A 153 -17.08 15.61 15.85
C LEU A 153 -15.76 15.70 15.06
N GLY A 154 -14.78 14.88 15.41
CA GLY A 154 -13.53 14.76 14.66
C GLY A 154 -13.77 14.33 13.20
N ARG A 155 -14.56 13.27 12.98
CA ARG A 155 -14.92 12.81 11.63
C ARG A 155 -15.68 13.86 10.83
N MET A 156 -16.64 14.54 11.43
CA MET A 156 -17.40 15.63 10.80
C MET A 156 -16.49 16.78 10.38
N HIS A 157 -15.54 17.19 11.24
CA HIS A 157 -14.55 18.20 10.88
C HIS A 157 -13.61 17.74 9.76
N LEU A 158 -13.22 16.48 9.75
CA LEU A 158 -12.43 15.91 8.66
C LEU A 158 -13.20 15.92 7.33
N LEU A 159 -14.47 15.52 7.34
CA LEU A 159 -15.36 15.52 6.16
C LEU A 159 -15.67 16.94 5.64
N SER A 160 -15.75 17.92 6.53
CA SER A 160 -15.95 19.33 6.18
C SER A 160 -14.67 20.09 5.82
N GLY A 161 -13.55 19.38 5.63
CA GLY A 161 -12.29 19.96 5.18
C GLY A 161 -11.54 20.77 6.25
N GLN A 162 -11.74 20.46 7.53
CA GLN A 162 -11.12 21.17 8.67
C GLN A 162 -10.25 20.21 9.52
N PRO A 163 -9.15 19.68 8.95
CA PRO A 163 -8.36 18.64 9.61
C PRO A 163 -7.69 19.11 10.92
N ASP A 164 -7.34 20.39 11.06
CA ASP A 164 -6.78 20.94 12.31
C ASP A 164 -7.77 20.82 13.48
N LYS A 165 -9.06 21.09 13.22
CA LYS A 165 -10.11 20.94 14.23
C LYS A 165 -10.39 19.47 14.51
N ALA A 166 -10.35 18.64 13.47
CA ALA A 166 -10.53 17.19 13.61
C ALA A 166 -9.46 16.59 14.53
N GLU A 167 -8.20 17.00 14.38
CA GLU A 167 -7.09 16.56 15.23
C GLU A 167 -7.35 16.83 16.70
N ALA A 168 -7.84 18.02 17.06
CA ALA A 168 -8.12 18.37 18.45
C ALA A 168 -9.11 17.39 19.10
N PHE A 169 -10.21 17.09 18.40
CA PHE A 169 -11.21 16.14 18.89
C PHE A 169 -10.70 14.69 18.94
N PHE A 170 -9.91 14.26 17.97
CA PHE A 170 -9.32 12.91 18.01
C PHE A 170 -8.30 12.76 19.14
N ARG A 171 -7.47 13.79 19.40
CA ARG A 171 -6.55 13.77 20.54
C ARG A 171 -7.30 13.77 21.88
N GLU A 172 -8.39 14.53 21.99
CA GLU A 172 -9.25 14.50 23.18
C GLU A 172 -9.89 13.11 23.37
N CYS A 173 -10.34 12.48 22.29
CA CYS A 173 -10.84 11.11 22.30
C CYS A 173 -9.77 10.10 22.79
N LEU A 174 -8.56 10.18 22.23
CA LEU A 174 -7.44 9.29 22.58
C LEU A 174 -6.89 9.51 24.00
N ALA A 175 -7.12 10.67 24.61
CA ALA A 175 -6.73 10.91 26.00
C ALA A 175 -7.49 9.99 26.99
N THR A 176 -8.64 9.45 26.58
CA THR A 176 -9.41 8.49 27.38
C THR A 176 -9.09 7.02 27.06
N ASP A 177 -8.69 6.73 25.82
CA ASP A 177 -8.34 5.40 25.32
C ASP A 177 -7.26 5.54 24.24
N GLU A 178 -6.00 5.42 24.64
CA GLU A 178 -4.86 5.59 23.74
C GLU A 178 -4.75 4.47 22.68
N GLU A 179 -5.45 3.35 22.87
CA GLU A 179 -5.42 2.21 21.95
C GLU A 179 -6.61 2.17 20.99
N ASP A 180 -7.49 3.18 20.97
CA ASP A 180 -8.62 3.24 20.04
C ASP A 180 -8.13 3.28 18.57
N GLY A 181 -8.11 2.10 17.94
CA GLY A 181 -7.57 1.93 16.60
C GLY A 181 -8.34 2.68 15.51
N VAL A 182 -9.66 2.88 15.68
CA VAL A 182 -10.48 3.63 14.71
C VAL A 182 -10.18 5.12 14.82
N CYS A 183 -10.05 5.62 16.06
CA CYS A 183 -9.66 7.01 16.29
C CYS A 183 -8.22 7.29 15.80
N LEU A 184 -7.27 6.40 16.06
CA LEU A 184 -5.89 6.48 15.56
C LEU A 184 -5.84 6.52 14.02
N TYR A 185 -6.63 5.69 13.35
CA TYR A 185 -6.76 5.69 11.90
C TYR A 185 -7.28 7.04 11.38
N ASN A 186 -8.35 7.57 11.96
CA ASN A 186 -8.93 8.85 11.54
C ASN A 186 -8.03 10.06 11.86
N LEU A 187 -7.30 10.02 12.98
CA LEU A 187 -6.25 10.99 13.28
C LEU A 187 -5.14 10.94 12.22
N GLY A 188 -4.73 9.73 11.83
CA GLY A 188 -3.77 9.53 10.73
C GLY A 188 -4.23 10.18 9.43
N LEU A 189 -5.50 10.01 9.05
CA LEU A 189 -6.10 10.69 7.89
C LEU A 189 -6.08 12.22 8.01
N ALA A 190 -6.40 12.76 9.18
CA ALA A 190 -6.34 14.21 9.42
C ALA A 190 -4.89 14.73 9.24
N LEU A 191 -3.91 14.03 9.83
CA LEU A 191 -2.50 14.37 9.72
C LEU A 191 -1.97 14.29 8.28
N VAL A 192 -2.42 13.30 7.50
CA VAL A 192 -2.17 13.23 6.04
C VAL A 192 -2.66 14.48 5.33
N ARG A 193 -3.89 14.94 5.64
CA ARG A 193 -4.48 16.14 5.02
C ARG A 193 -3.73 17.42 5.38
N MET A 194 -3.06 17.46 6.53
CA MET A 194 -2.21 18.56 6.98
C MET A 194 -0.75 18.45 6.51
N GLY A 195 -0.38 17.41 5.76
CA GLY A 195 1.00 17.18 5.33
C GLY A 195 1.95 16.74 6.45
N ARG A 196 1.42 16.35 7.62
CA ARG A 196 2.20 15.85 8.77
C ARG A 196 2.45 14.35 8.65
N TRP A 197 3.18 13.98 7.61
CA TRP A 197 3.32 12.59 7.17
C TRP A 197 3.93 11.66 8.24
N GLU A 198 4.94 12.10 8.97
CA GLU A 198 5.61 11.28 9.99
C GLU A 198 4.67 10.94 11.15
N ASP A 199 3.92 11.94 11.64
CA ASP A 199 2.92 11.76 12.68
C ASP A 199 1.78 10.86 12.20
N ALA A 200 1.34 11.07 10.95
CA ALA A 200 0.32 10.24 10.32
C ALA A 200 0.74 8.78 10.24
N VAL A 201 1.96 8.51 9.77
CA VAL A 201 2.49 7.13 9.67
C VAL A 201 2.46 6.49 11.06
N ALA A 202 2.95 7.16 12.10
CA ALA A 202 2.92 6.62 13.48
C ALA A 202 1.52 6.23 13.92
N CYS A 203 0.54 7.12 13.73
CA CYS A 203 -0.85 6.87 14.11
C CYS A 203 -1.44 5.68 13.35
N VAL A 204 -1.23 5.62 12.04
CA VAL A 204 -1.80 4.55 11.20
C VAL A 204 -1.12 3.21 11.49
N TYR A 205 0.17 3.15 11.78
CA TYR A 205 0.82 1.89 12.21
C TYR A 205 0.33 1.40 13.57
N ARG A 206 0.02 2.30 14.50
CA ARG A 206 -0.65 1.92 15.76
C ARG A 206 -2.05 1.36 15.50
N ALA A 207 -2.81 1.95 14.57
CA ALA A 207 -4.10 1.41 14.15
C ALA A 207 -3.99 0.02 13.50
N VAL A 208 -2.97 -0.22 12.66
CA VAL A 208 -2.65 -1.55 12.11
C VAL A 208 -2.37 -2.55 13.23
N ALA A 209 -1.50 -2.20 14.18
CA ALA A 209 -1.16 -3.08 15.30
C ALA A 209 -2.38 -3.40 16.19
N TYR A 210 -3.26 -2.43 16.42
CA TYR A 210 -4.52 -2.66 17.12
C TYR A 210 -5.41 -3.64 16.34
N ALA A 211 -5.55 -3.44 15.03
CA ALA A 211 -6.38 -4.29 14.17
C ALA A 211 -5.85 -5.74 14.11
N GLU A 212 -4.52 -5.93 14.06
CA GLU A 212 -3.89 -7.25 14.12
C GLU A 212 -4.15 -7.96 15.45
N ARG A 213 -4.01 -7.26 16.58
CA ARG A 213 -4.25 -7.82 17.92
C ARG A 213 -5.71 -8.24 18.13
N THR A 214 -6.65 -7.46 17.60
CA THR A 214 -8.09 -7.66 17.80
C THR A 214 -8.75 -8.51 16.72
N GLY A 215 -8.06 -8.77 15.60
CA GLY A 215 -8.64 -9.42 14.42
C GLY A 215 -9.61 -8.52 13.66
N PHE A 216 -9.50 -7.19 13.78
CA PHE A 216 -10.38 -6.24 13.11
C PHE A 216 -9.98 -6.03 11.64
N VAL A 217 -10.34 -6.99 10.79
CA VAL A 217 -9.87 -7.07 9.39
C VAL A 217 -10.16 -5.82 8.56
N SER A 218 -11.35 -5.22 8.66
CA SER A 218 -11.68 -4.03 7.84
C SER A 218 -10.84 -2.82 8.23
N LEU A 219 -10.62 -2.59 9.52
CA LEU A 219 -9.72 -1.53 10.00
C LEU A 219 -8.29 -1.77 9.52
N TRP A 220 -7.81 -3.02 9.57
CA TRP A 220 -6.48 -3.37 9.07
C TRP A 220 -6.33 -3.04 7.58
N CYS A 221 -7.28 -3.47 6.75
CA CYS A 221 -7.28 -3.18 5.32
C CYS A 221 -7.31 -1.66 5.03
N ASN A 222 -8.16 -0.91 5.74
CA ASN A 222 -8.25 0.55 5.59
C ASN A 222 -6.95 1.25 6.00
N ALA A 223 -6.35 0.86 7.13
CA ALA A 223 -5.10 1.44 7.60
C ALA A 223 -3.93 1.15 6.64
N VAL A 224 -3.83 -0.09 6.12
CA VAL A 224 -2.82 -0.45 5.13
C VAL A 224 -3.05 0.28 3.81
N ASN A 225 -4.29 0.51 3.40
CA ASN A 225 -4.62 1.31 2.21
C ASN A 225 -4.09 2.74 2.34
N VAL A 226 -4.30 3.39 3.48
CA VAL A 226 -3.80 4.75 3.73
C VAL A 226 -2.27 4.79 3.71
N LEU A 227 -1.60 3.84 4.36
CA LEU A 227 -0.13 3.76 4.31
C LEU A 227 0.38 3.58 2.88
N GLY A 228 -0.24 2.71 2.09
CA GLY A 228 0.09 2.51 0.68
C GLY A 228 -0.05 3.80 -0.13
N GLU A 229 -1.12 4.57 0.11
CA GLU A 229 -1.32 5.87 -0.53
C GLU A 229 -0.24 6.88 -0.13
N MET A 230 0.14 6.94 1.15
CA MET A 230 1.22 7.81 1.63
C MET A 230 2.56 7.46 0.95
N PHE A 231 2.86 6.18 0.77
CA PHE A 231 4.05 5.76 0.03
C PHE A 231 3.98 6.14 -1.45
N LEU A 232 2.80 6.02 -2.06
CA LEU A 232 2.60 6.43 -3.44
C LEU A 232 2.85 7.93 -3.62
N ARG A 233 2.38 8.77 -2.69
CA ARG A 233 2.63 10.22 -2.66
C ARG A 233 4.12 10.57 -2.44
N ARG A 234 4.91 9.67 -1.85
CA ARG A 234 6.36 9.79 -1.65
C ARG A 234 7.20 9.14 -2.76
N ASP A 235 6.59 8.88 -3.92
CA ASP A 235 7.25 8.28 -5.10
C ASP A 235 7.85 6.88 -4.82
N LYS A 236 7.16 6.07 -4.00
CA LYS A 236 7.52 4.68 -3.70
C LYS A 236 6.46 3.69 -4.19
N PRO A 237 6.21 3.62 -5.51
CA PRO A 237 5.11 2.84 -6.06
C PRO A 237 5.23 1.33 -5.79
N ASP A 238 6.45 0.76 -5.76
CA ASP A 238 6.61 -0.67 -5.49
C ASP A 238 6.20 -1.06 -4.07
N ARG A 239 6.56 -0.24 -3.06
CA ARG A 239 6.08 -0.46 -1.68
C ARG A 239 4.57 -0.35 -1.58
N ALA A 240 4.00 0.67 -2.21
CA ALA A 240 2.55 0.85 -2.24
C ALA A 240 1.84 -0.37 -2.86
N ILE A 241 2.36 -0.89 -3.98
CA ILE A 241 1.83 -2.09 -4.65
C ILE A 241 1.85 -3.30 -3.72
N ASP A 242 2.96 -3.53 -3.01
CA ASP A 242 3.08 -4.68 -2.09
C ASP A 242 2.05 -4.57 -0.95
N MET A 243 1.88 -3.38 -0.37
CA MET A 243 0.89 -3.13 0.68
C MET A 243 -0.54 -3.33 0.18
N PHE A 244 -0.89 -2.76 -0.98
CA PHE A 244 -2.23 -2.90 -1.55
C PHE A 244 -2.56 -4.36 -1.89
N ARG A 245 -1.59 -5.13 -2.41
CA ARG A 245 -1.78 -6.55 -2.69
C ARG A 245 -2.01 -7.36 -1.42
N GLN A 246 -1.25 -7.07 -0.36
CA GLN A 246 -1.42 -7.73 0.92
C GLN A 246 -2.80 -7.42 1.51
N ALA A 247 -3.19 -6.14 1.52
CA ALA A 247 -4.50 -5.68 1.96
C ALA A 247 -5.64 -6.32 1.16
N LEU A 248 -5.51 -6.37 -0.17
CA LEU A 248 -6.53 -6.96 -1.03
C LEU A 248 -6.67 -8.46 -0.81
N GLN A 249 -5.59 -9.18 -0.52
CA GLN A 249 -5.64 -10.60 -0.22
C GLN A 249 -6.41 -10.87 1.08
N THR A 250 -6.20 -10.06 2.12
CA THR A 250 -6.95 -10.15 3.38
C THR A 250 -8.40 -9.70 3.20
N ALA A 251 -8.65 -8.65 2.40
CA ALA A 251 -10.01 -8.16 2.12
C ALA A 251 -10.90 -9.22 1.44
N LYS A 252 -10.32 -10.18 0.70
CA LYS A 252 -11.07 -11.31 0.13
C LYS A 252 -11.75 -12.19 1.20
N GLU A 253 -11.22 -12.21 2.42
CA GLU A 253 -11.85 -12.92 3.56
C GLU A 253 -13.17 -12.28 3.98
N LEU A 254 -13.33 -10.97 3.74
CA LEU A 254 -14.57 -10.22 3.97
C LEU A 254 -15.58 -10.36 2.81
N GLY A 255 -15.15 -10.91 1.68
CA GLY A 255 -15.92 -11.06 0.45
C GLY A 255 -15.35 -10.22 -0.71
N PRO A 256 -15.49 -10.69 -1.97
CA PRO A 256 -14.83 -10.10 -3.14
C PRO A 256 -15.40 -8.73 -3.58
N SER A 257 -16.57 -8.34 -3.09
CA SER A 257 -17.30 -7.12 -3.51
C SER A 257 -17.41 -6.06 -2.41
N THR A 258 -16.60 -6.15 -1.36
CA THR A 258 -16.61 -5.15 -0.29
C THR A 258 -16.12 -3.79 -0.78
N GLU A 259 -16.62 -2.71 -0.18
CA GLU A 259 -16.18 -1.33 -0.45
C GLU A 259 -14.66 -1.19 -0.31
N VAL A 260 -14.11 -1.70 0.79
CA VAL A 260 -12.66 -1.71 1.06
C VAL A 260 -11.86 -2.41 -0.04
N ALA A 261 -12.36 -3.53 -0.57
CA ALA A 261 -11.70 -4.22 -1.68
C ALA A 261 -11.70 -3.38 -2.97
N ARG A 262 -12.77 -2.61 -3.22
CA ARG A 262 -12.86 -1.72 -4.38
C ARG A 262 -11.90 -0.54 -4.27
N ASP A 263 -11.79 0.07 -3.09
CA ASP A 263 -10.83 1.15 -2.83
C ASP A 263 -9.38 0.67 -2.99
N LEU A 264 -9.07 -0.53 -2.48
CA LEU A 264 -7.76 -1.15 -2.62
C LEU A 264 -7.40 -1.44 -4.08
N LEU A 265 -8.36 -1.93 -4.87
CA LEU A 265 -8.16 -2.10 -6.31
C LEU A 265 -7.94 -0.74 -6.99
N ALA A 266 -8.76 0.26 -6.68
CA ALA A 266 -8.63 1.60 -7.25
C ALA A 266 -7.23 2.20 -6.98
N ASN A 267 -6.71 2.05 -5.77
CA ASN A 267 -5.39 2.57 -5.39
C ASN A 267 -4.24 1.72 -5.95
N LEU A 268 -4.41 0.39 -6.03
CA LEU A 268 -3.46 -0.49 -6.71
C LEU A 268 -3.33 -0.15 -8.19
N GLY A 269 -4.44 0.19 -8.85
CA GLY A 269 -4.45 0.66 -10.24
C GLY A 269 -3.62 1.94 -10.43
N LEU A 270 -3.82 2.93 -9.56
CA LEU A 270 -3.00 4.15 -9.55
C LEU A 270 -1.52 3.86 -9.29
N ALA A 271 -1.21 2.94 -8.38
CA ALA A 271 0.16 2.57 -8.08
C ALA A 271 0.88 1.93 -9.28
N TYR A 272 0.19 1.06 -10.03
CA TYR A 272 0.70 0.54 -11.29
C TYR A 272 0.90 1.64 -12.34
N MET A 273 -0.03 2.60 -12.46
CA MET A 273 0.14 3.74 -13.37
C MET A 273 1.39 4.54 -13.04
N ARG A 274 1.61 4.88 -11.76
CA ARG A 274 2.80 5.62 -11.32
C ARG A 274 4.10 4.86 -11.59
N ARG A 275 4.07 3.52 -11.48
CA ARG A 275 5.21 2.66 -11.86
C ARG A 275 5.43 2.56 -13.38
N GLY A 276 4.47 2.99 -14.20
CA GLY A 276 4.49 2.80 -15.66
C GLY A 276 3.94 1.45 -16.14
N ASP A 277 3.37 0.62 -15.25
CA ASP A 277 2.72 -0.64 -15.58
C ASP A 277 1.26 -0.39 -16.01
N LEU A 278 1.09 0.22 -17.18
CA LEU A 278 -0.23 0.59 -17.68
C LEU A 278 -1.12 -0.64 -17.91
N ALA A 279 -0.54 -1.78 -18.27
CA ALA A 279 -1.27 -3.04 -18.48
C ALA A 279 -1.84 -3.58 -17.17
N GLY A 280 -1.04 -3.60 -16.10
CA GLY A 280 -1.48 -3.94 -14.75
C GLY A 280 -2.58 -3.01 -14.26
N ALA A 281 -2.44 -1.69 -14.48
CA ALA A 281 -3.44 -0.70 -14.10
C ALA A 281 -4.80 -0.96 -14.75
N ALA A 282 -4.85 -1.22 -16.07
CA ALA A 282 -6.14 -1.48 -16.75
C ALA A 282 -6.84 -2.72 -16.23
N LYS A 283 -6.09 -3.78 -15.96
CA LYS A 283 -6.68 -5.01 -15.42
C LYS A 283 -7.34 -4.73 -14.07
N VAL A 284 -6.62 -4.05 -13.18
CA VAL A 284 -7.12 -3.75 -11.84
C VAL A 284 -8.32 -2.80 -11.87
N PHE A 285 -8.31 -1.76 -12.71
CA PHE A 285 -9.48 -0.89 -12.85
C PHE A 285 -10.69 -1.61 -13.45
N ALA A 286 -10.48 -2.52 -14.40
CA ALA A 286 -11.56 -3.35 -14.95
C ALA A 286 -12.20 -4.24 -13.86
N ASP A 287 -11.36 -4.89 -13.04
CA ASP A 287 -11.82 -5.70 -11.91
C ASP A 287 -12.61 -4.83 -10.89
N ALA A 288 -12.13 -3.62 -10.60
CA ALA A 288 -12.79 -2.69 -9.70
C ALA A 288 -14.14 -2.18 -10.25
N LEU A 289 -14.18 -1.80 -11.53
CA LEU A 289 -15.40 -1.35 -12.22
C LEU A 289 -16.46 -2.44 -12.22
N GLN A 290 -16.08 -3.66 -12.59
CA GLN A 290 -17.00 -4.80 -12.57
C GLN A 290 -17.55 -5.06 -11.16
N SER A 291 -16.69 -4.96 -10.14
CA SER A 291 -17.11 -5.11 -8.74
C SER A 291 -18.11 -4.02 -8.32
N ALA A 292 -17.87 -2.76 -8.69
CA ALA A 292 -18.78 -1.65 -8.41
C ALA A 292 -20.12 -1.80 -9.15
N GLU A 293 -20.11 -2.24 -10.41
CA GLU A 293 -21.32 -2.51 -11.19
C GLU A 293 -22.17 -3.63 -10.58
N VAL A 294 -21.54 -4.75 -10.21
CA VAL A 294 -22.22 -5.88 -9.56
C VAL A 294 -22.79 -5.48 -8.20
N ALA A 295 -22.08 -4.64 -7.45
CA ALA A 295 -22.53 -4.13 -6.16
C ALA A 295 -23.62 -3.05 -6.28
N GLY A 296 -23.85 -2.50 -7.48
CA GLY A 296 -24.75 -1.35 -7.67
C GLY A 296 -24.23 -0.06 -7.02
N ASP A 297 -22.95 0.02 -6.70
CA ASP A 297 -22.36 1.19 -6.04
C ASP A 297 -22.06 2.29 -7.07
N ARG A 298 -23.02 3.20 -7.21
CA ARG A 298 -22.95 4.31 -8.16
C ARG A 298 -21.87 5.33 -7.81
N ARG A 299 -21.52 5.48 -6.53
CA ARG A 299 -20.49 6.44 -6.09
C ARG A 299 -19.12 5.95 -6.51
N ALA A 300 -18.78 4.71 -6.18
CA ALA A 300 -17.51 4.11 -6.60
C ALA A 300 -17.41 3.99 -8.12
N LEU A 301 -18.52 3.73 -8.81
CA LEU A 301 -18.55 3.70 -10.27
C LEU A 301 -18.14 5.06 -10.87
N ALA A 302 -18.56 6.18 -10.27
CA ALA A 302 -18.21 7.52 -10.72
C ALA A 302 -16.69 7.79 -10.60
N ASP A 303 -16.10 7.50 -9.44
CA ASP A 303 -14.64 7.60 -9.21
C ASP A 303 -13.85 6.69 -10.17
N LEU A 304 -14.22 5.41 -10.25
CA LEU A 304 -13.52 4.44 -11.08
C LEU A 304 -13.58 4.74 -12.57
N LEU A 305 -14.69 5.31 -13.06
CA LEU A 305 -14.78 5.80 -14.45
C LEU A 305 -13.81 6.96 -14.68
N GLY A 306 -13.65 7.87 -13.72
CA GLY A 306 -12.65 8.93 -13.76
C GLY A 306 -11.23 8.37 -13.83
N ARG A 307 -10.87 7.42 -12.95
CA ARG A 307 -9.55 6.76 -12.95
C ARG A 307 -9.27 6.01 -14.26
N ALA A 308 -10.28 5.32 -14.80
CA ALA A 308 -10.17 4.64 -16.09
C ALA A 308 -9.99 5.63 -17.25
N ALA A 309 -10.66 6.79 -17.20
CA ALA A 309 -10.46 7.86 -18.17
C ALA A 309 -9.04 8.44 -18.11
N GLU A 310 -8.48 8.65 -16.92
CA GLU A 310 -7.09 9.09 -16.75
C GLU A 310 -6.10 8.05 -17.30
N LEU A 311 -6.35 6.76 -17.08
CA LEU A 311 -5.54 5.70 -17.67
C LEU A 311 -5.61 5.70 -19.21
N ALA A 312 -6.80 5.85 -19.78
CA ALA A 312 -6.98 5.92 -21.23
C ALA A 312 -6.20 7.12 -21.82
N LEU A 313 -6.27 8.28 -21.16
CA LEU A 313 -5.53 9.47 -21.57
C LEU A 313 -4.01 9.25 -21.52
N VAL A 314 -3.50 8.64 -20.43
CA VAL A 314 -2.06 8.32 -20.29
C VAL A 314 -1.59 7.31 -21.35
N ARG A 315 -2.47 6.42 -21.81
CA ARG A 315 -2.18 5.47 -22.91
C ARG A 315 -2.25 6.11 -24.31
N GLY A 316 -2.72 7.35 -24.41
CA GLY A 316 -2.97 8.02 -25.69
C GLY A 316 -4.29 7.62 -26.36
N ASP A 317 -5.19 6.91 -25.67
CA ASP A 317 -6.52 6.57 -26.17
C ASP A 317 -7.50 7.71 -25.85
N VAL A 318 -7.35 8.80 -26.60
CA VAL A 318 -8.04 10.08 -26.34
C VAL A 318 -9.56 9.97 -26.47
N ASP A 319 -10.05 9.15 -27.40
CA ASP A 319 -11.49 8.96 -27.62
C ASP A 319 -12.14 8.14 -26.49
N GLU A 320 -11.45 7.11 -25.99
CA GLU A 320 -11.90 6.37 -24.82
C GLU A 320 -11.89 7.26 -23.56
N ALA A 321 -10.81 8.03 -23.38
CA ALA A 321 -10.67 8.95 -22.26
C ALA A 321 -11.80 9.97 -22.21
N GLU A 322 -12.15 10.57 -23.35
CA GLU A 322 -13.28 11.51 -23.45
C GLU A 322 -14.60 10.86 -23.04
N ARG A 323 -14.90 9.68 -23.59
CA ARG A 323 -16.16 8.97 -23.34
C ARG A 323 -16.32 8.61 -21.86
N LEU A 324 -15.27 8.06 -21.26
CA LEU A 324 -15.26 7.68 -19.85
C LEU A 324 -15.36 8.92 -18.95
N ALA A 325 -14.63 10.00 -19.25
CA ALA A 325 -14.67 11.22 -18.47
C ALA A 325 -16.03 11.94 -18.55
N GLN A 326 -16.70 11.94 -19.71
CA GLN A 326 -18.07 12.47 -19.84
C GLN A 326 -19.08 11.66 -19.02
N ARG A 327 -18.95 10.33 -19.02
CA ARG A 327 -19.81 9.45 -18.22
C ARG A 327 -19.57 9.66 -16.71
N ALA A 328 -18.31 9.81 -16.30
CA ALA A 328 -17.93 10.10 -14.91
C ALA A 328 -18.49 11.45 -14.45
N GLU A 329 -18.36 12.51 -15.26
CA GLU A 329 -18.90 13.84 -14.94
C GLU A 329 -20.42 13.82 -14.80
N ALA A 330 -21.13 13.20 -15.76
CA ALA A 330 -22.59 13.13 -15.74
C ALA A 330 -23.10 12.38 -14.50
N MET A 331 -22.43 11.28 -14.13
CA MET A 331 -22.78 10.49 -12.94
C MET A 331 -22.49 11.26 -11.65
N SER A 332 -21.32 11.89 -11.56
CA SER A 332 -20.92 12.67 -10.38
C SER A 332 -21.84 13.87 -10.17
N ALA A 333 -22.27 14.53 -11.26
CA ALA A 333 -23.23 15.62 -11.19
C ALA A 333 -24.63 15.18 -10.70
N GLN A 334 -25.10 14.00 -11.12
CA GLN A 334 -26.36 13.43 -10.63
C GLN A 334 -26.31 13.08 -9.14
N LEU A 335 -25.14 12.69 -8.64
CA LEU A 335 -24.93 12.25 -7.26
C LEU A 335 -24.49 13.38 -6.32
N GLY A 336 -24.23 14.58 -6.82
CA GLY A 336 -23.70 15.70 -6.02
C GLY A 336 -22.25 15.49 -5.54
N LEU A 337 -21.46 14.73 -6.31
CA LEU A 337 -20.07 14.40 -6.00
C LEU A 337 -19.12 15.43 -6.63
N ASP A 338 -18.93 16.58 -6.00
CA ASP A 338 -18.21 17.71 -6.59
C ASP A 338 -16.71 17.44 -6.81
N LEU A 339 -16.07 16.62 -5.95
CA LEU A 339 -14.66 16.26 -6.08
C LEU A 339 -14.45 15.35 -7.31
N GLU A 340 -15.18 14.25 -7.39
CA GLU A 340 -15.14 13.28 -8.49
C GLU A 340 -15.54 13.94 -9.82
N ARG A 341 -16.52 14.88 -9.77
CA ARG A 341 -16.88 15.71 -10.91
C ARG A 341 -15.72 16.60 -11.37
N ALA A 342 -15.04 17.27 -10.44
CA ALA A 342 -13.90 18.13 -10.77
C ALA A 342 -12.76 17.33 -11.41
N GLU A 343 -12.49 16.11 -10.93
CA GLU A 343 -11.50 15.22 -11.53
C GLU A 343 -11.88 14.80 -12.96
N ALA A 344 -13.13 14.41 -13.19
CA ALA A 344 -13.62 14.08 -14.53
C ALA A 344 -13.49 15.28 -15.49
N VAL A 345 -13.84 16.48 -15.03
CA VAL A 345 -13.71 17.73 -15.80
C VAL A 345 -12.24 18.04 -16.10
N ARG A 346 -11.33 17.86 -15.12
CA ARG A 346 -9.87 18.01 -15.32
C ARG A 346 -9.36 17.07 -16.40
N ILE A 347 -9.77 15.81 -16.39
CA ILE A 347 -9.34 14.82 -17.40
C ILE A 347 -9.80 15.25 -18.79
N GLN A 348 -11.02 15.77 -18.93
CA GLN A 348 -11.48 16.34 -20.20
C GLN A 348 -10.64 17.55 -20.66
N GLY A 349 -10.15 18.39 -19.74
CA GLY A 349 -9.16 19.43 -20.06
C GLY A 349 -7.90 18.85 -20.69
N GLY A 350 -7.40 17.74 -20.13
CA GLY A 350 -6.28 16.97 -20.70
C GLY A 350 -6.60 16.33 -22.07
N VAL A 351 -7.82 15.85 -22.27
CA VAL A 351 -8.30 15.32 -23.56
C VAL A 351 -8.26 16.41 -24.64
N PHE A 352 -8.79 17.61 -24.35
CA PHE A 352 -8.78 18.70 -25.32
C PHE A 352 -7.36 19.23 -25.57
N ALA A 353 -6.49 19.26 -24.55
CA ALA A 353 -5.08 19.58 -24.73
C ALA A 353 -4.38 18.57 -25.66
N ALA A 354 -4.64 17.26 -25.49
CA ALA A 354 -4.11 16.22 -26.36
C ALA A 354 -4.62 16.28 -27.81
N ARG A 355 -5.75 16.97 -28.04
CA ARG A 355 -6.32 17.24 -29.37
C ARG A 355 -5.90 18.59 -29.95
N ASP A 356 -4.99 19.32 -29.30
CA ASP A 356 -4.56 20.65 -29.72
C ASP A 356 -5.73 21.67 -29.79
N ASP A 357 -6.68 21.56 -28.85
CA ASP A 357 -7.78 22.52 -28.65
C ASP A 357 -7.58 23.28 -27.32
N PRO A 358 -6.70 24.28 -27.28
CA PRO A 358 -6.34 24.97 -26.04
C PRO A 358 -7.50 25.78 -25.45
N ALA A 359 -8.43 26.25 -26.28
CA ALA A 359 -9.59 27.01 -25.83
C ALA A 359 -10.55 26.14 -25.00
N ARG A 360 -10.89 24.95 -25.51
CA ARG A 360 -11.71 24.01 -24.73
C ARG A 360 -10.95 23.44 -23.55
N ALA A 361 -9.65 23.17 -23.68
CA ALA A 361 -8.83 22.71 -22.57
C ALA A 361 -8.87 23.70 -21.40
N ALA A 362 -8.67 25.00 -21.69
CA ALA A 362 -8.76 26.08 -20.70
C ALA A 362 -10.13 26.15 -20.02
N GLU A 363 -11.22 26.10 -20.80
CA GLU A 363 -12.60 26.12 -20.27
C GLU A 363 -12.82 24.98 -19.25
N ARG A 364 -12.39 23.76 -19.59
CA ARG A 364 -12.52 22.60 -18.72
C ARG A 364 -11.65 22.74 -17.46
N PHE A 365 -10.38 23.14 -17.58
CA PHE A 365 -9.53 23.33 -16.40
C PHE A 365 -10.07 24.41 -15.46
N GLU A 366 -10.59 25.52 -15.98
CA GLU A 366 -11.20 26.58 -15.16
C GLU A 366 -12.50 26.14 -14.49
N MET A 367 -13.30 25.30 -15.15
CA MET A 367 -14.45 24.67 -14.53
C MET A 367 -14.04 23.73 -13.39
N ALA A 368 -13.01 22.91 -13.57
CA ALA A 368 -12.48 22.05 -12.50
C ALA A 368 -12.01 22.87 -11.29
N LEU A 369 -11.29 23.98 -11.51
CA LEU A 369 -10.85 24.89 -10.44
C LEU A 369 -12.03 25.52 -9.69
N ARG A 370 -13.12 25.88 -10.38
CA ARG A 370 -14.33 26.42 -9.74
C ARG A 370 -15.04 25.39 -8.86
N LEU A 371 -15.09 24.13 -9.28
CA LEU A 371 -15.66 23.04 -8.48
C LEU A 371 -14.79 22.80 -7.23
N LEU A 372 -13.46 22.72 -7.39
CA LEU A 372 -12.54 22.50 -6.26
C LEU A 372 -12.49 23.66 -5.27
N ALA A 373 -12.77 24.89 -5.70
CA ALA A 373 -12.89 26.03 -4.79
C ALA A 373 -14.04 25.85 -3.77
N GLN A 374 -15.06 25.03 -4.09
CA GLN A 374 -16.16 24.72 -3.19
C GLN A 374 -15.82 23.57 -2.23
N THR A 375 -14.96 22.63 -2.65
CA THR A 375 -14.56 21.48 -1.83
C THR A 375 -13.40 21.79 -0.87
N GLY A 376 -12.57 22.79 -1.20
CA GLY A 376 -11.39 23.14 -0.42
C GLY A 376 -10.20 22.18 -0.60
N ASP A 377 -10.25 21.25 -1.57
CA ASP A 377 -9.15 20.30 -1.78
C ASP A 377 -7.95 20.99 -2.47
N SER A 378 -6.97 21.37 -1.65
CA SER A 378 -5.77 22.07 -2.09
C SER A 378 -4.86 21.20 -2.97
N TYR A 379 -4.82 19.89 -2.71
CA TYR A 379 -3.98 18.97 -3.48
C TYR A 379 -4.50 18.81 -4.91
N GLU A 380 -5.80 18.53 -5.06
CA GLU A 380 -6.41 18.42 -6.39
C GLU A 380 -6.39 19.77 -7.12
N THR A 381 -6.54 20.88 -6.40
CA THR A 381 -6.38 22.23 -6.98
C THR A 381 -4.98 22.40 -7.58
N ALA A 382 -3.93 22.00 -6.85
CA ALA A 382 -2.56 22.08 -7.35
C ALA A 382 -2.32 21.16 -8.54
N ARG A 383 -2.92 19.95 -8.55
CA ARG A 383 -2.86 19.02 -9.69
C ARG A 383 -3.49 19.60 -10.96
N VAL A 384 -4.68 20.19 -10.84
CA VAL A 384 -5.34 20.86 -11.96
C VAL A 384 -4.46 21.99 -12.49
N ARG A 385 -3.90 22.83 -11.62
CA ARG A 385 -3.02 23.94 -12.02
C ARG A 385 -1.74 23.47 -12.70
N LEU A 386 -1.13 22.38 -12.24
CA LEU A 386 0.05 21.80 -12.89
C LEU A 386 -0.27 21.29 -14.31
N GLN A 387 -1.40 20.61 -14.49
CA GLN A 387 -1.81 20.11 -15.80
C GLN A 387 -2.24 21.24 -16.73
N TYR A 388 -2.98 22.22 -16.22
CA TYR A 388 -3.36 23.41 -16.99
C TYR A 388 -2.12 24.20 -17.41
N GLY A 389 -1.16 24.39 -16.49
CA GLY A 389 0.11 25.02 -16.80
C GLY A 389 0.89 24.32 -17.92
N ARG A 390 0.89 22.97 -17.95
CA ARG A 390 1.49 22.21 -19.06
C ARG A 390 0.74 22.42 -20.38
N ALA A 391 -0.58 22.31 -20.37
CA ALA A 391 -1.39 22.53 -21.57
C ALA A 391 -1.19 23.94 -22.14
N LEU A 392 -1.05 24.96 -21.28
CA LEU A 392 -0.74 26.33 -21.70
C LEU A 392 0.68 26.46 -22.29
N LEU A 393 1.66 25.68 -21.81
CA LEU A 393 2.98 25.63 -22.42
C LEU A 393 2.93 25.01 -23.82
N ASP A 394 2.21 23.91 -23.96
CA ASP A 394 2.03 23.21 -25.25
C ASP A 394 1.30 24.11 -26.26
N ALA A 395 0.40 24.97 -25.78
CA ALA A 395 -0.31 25.99 -26.56
C ALA A 395 0.47 27.30 -26.78
N GLU A 396 1.77 27.34 -26.44
CA GLU A 396 2.64 28.52 -26.59
C GLU A 396 2.17 29.78 -25.81
N GLN A 397 1.55 29.59 -24.62
CA GLN A 397 1.08 30.66 -23.74
C GLN A 397 1.88 30.74 -22.42
N PRO A 398 3.17 31.15 -22.46
CA PRO A 398 4.09 31.05 -21.32
C PRO A 398 3.71 31.91 -20.11
N ASP A 399 3.15 33.11 -20.32
CA ASP A 399 2.78 34.01 -19.23
C ASP A 399 1.61 33.45 -18.40
N ALA A 400 0.60 32.90 -19.09
CA ALA A 400 -0.52 32.24 -18.44
C ALA A 400 -0.07 30.96 -17.74
N ALA A 401 0.81 30.17 -18.37
CA ALA A 401 1.39 28.97 -17.79
C ALA A 401 2.17 29.28 -16.50
N MET A 402 2.96 30.35 -16.49
CA MET A 402 3.76 30.77 -15.33
C MET A 402 2.88 31.00 -14.09
N SER A 403 1.73 31.67 -14.24
CA SER A 403 0.79 31.91 -13.14
C SER A 403 0.26 30.60 -12.54
N GLN A 404 -0.16 29.66 -13.40
CA GLN A 404 -0.67 28.36 -12.94
C GLN A 404 0.41 27.53 -12.25
N LEU A 405 1.60 27.46 -12.84
CA LEU A 405 2.71 26.67 -12.32
C LEU A 405 3.27 27.25 -10.99
N LYS A 406 3.34 28.58 -10.83
CA LYS A 406 3.75 29.22 -9.55
C LYS A 406 2.79 28.86 -8.43
N SER A 407 1.49 28.92 -8.70
CA SER A 407 0.46 28.54 -7.74
C SER A 407 0.52 27.04 -7.41
N ALA A 408 0.66 26.17 -8.41
CA ALA A 408 0.83 24.72 -8.20
C ALA A 408 2.07 24.40 -7.35
N ALA A 409 3.24 24.96 -7.69
CA ALA A 409 4.48 24.74 -6.95
C ALA A 409 4.37 25.21 -5.49
N ARG A 410 3.75 26.37 -5.24
CA ARG A 410 3.51 26.86 -3.88
C ARG A 410 2.65 25.90 -3.07
N ILE A 411 1.51 25.47 -3.62
CA ILE A 411 0.58 24.58 -2.90
C ILE A 411 1.22 23.22 -2.67
N PHE A 412 1.89 22.61 -3.66
CA PHE A 412 2.57 21.33 -3.46
C PHE A 412 3.68 21.41 -2.40
N ARG A 413 4.40 22.54 -2.30
CA ARG A 413 5.36 22.77 -1.22
C ARG A 413 4.70 22.85 0.15
N GLU A 414 3.61 23.61 0.26
CA GLU A 414 2.83 23.71 1.51
C GLU A 414 2.31 22.34 1.96
N LEU A 415 1.99 21.45 1.01
CA LEU A 415 1.53 20.08 1.26
C LEU A 415 2.66 19.04 1.37
N ALA A 416 3.93 19.45 1.23
CA ALA A 416 5.09 18.56 1.17
C ALA A 416 5.00 17.44 0.10
N VAL A 417 4.38 17.74 -1.04
CA VAL A 417 4.27 16.84 -2.21
C VAL A 417 5.47 17.05 -3.13
N VAL A 418 6.50 16.22 -2.93
CA VAL A 418 7.84 16.44 -3.51
C VAL A 418 7.88 16.32 -5.04
N SER A 419 7.31 15.26 -5.62
CA SER A 419 7.46 14.94 -7.05
C SER A 419 6.75 15.95 -7.95
N GLU A 420 5.51 16.28 -7.63
CA GLU A 420 4.73 17.28 -8.34
C GLU A 420 5.26 18.70 -8.13
N ALA A 421 5.72 19.05 -6.92
CA ALA A 421 6.38 20.34 -6.68
C ALA A 421 7.64 20.50 -7.53
N GLU A 422 8.51 19.48 -7.56
CA GLU A 422 9.71 19.48 -8.42
C GLU A 422 9.32 19.61 -9.88
N THR A 423 8.26 18.94 -10.31
CA THR A 423 7.84 19.00 -11.71
C THR A 423 7.31 20.37 -12.09
N ALA A 424 6.49 20.99 -11.24
CA ALA A 424 6.06 22.38 -11.41
C ALA A 424 7.27 23.31 -11.48
N GLN A 425 8.24 23.11 -10.59
CA GLN A 425 9.43 23.95 -10.49
C GLN A 425 10.38 23.79 -11.70
N ARG A 426 10.53 22.58 -12.24
CA ARG A 426 11.28 22.34 -13.49
C ARG A 426 10.63 23.04 -14.69
N LEU A 427 9.29 23.05 -14.77
CA LEU A 427 8.57 23.74 -15.83
C LEU A 427 8.71 25.27 -15.70
N LEU A 428 8.61 25.80 -14.49
CA LEU A 428 8.88 27.22 -14.21
C LEU A 428 10.31 27.60 -14.58
N PHE A 429 11.27 26.76 -14.22
CA PHE A 429 12.67 26.99 -14.54
C PHE A 429 12.89 27.11 -16.06
N ARG A 430 12.29 26.22 -16.86
CA ARG A 430 12.37 26.29 -18.33
C ARG A 430 11.77 27.58 -18.90
N LEU A 431 10.67 28.07 -18.33
CA LEU A 431 10.05 29.33 -18.75
C LEU A 431 10.96 30.53 -18.47
N GLU A 432 11.51 30.58 -17.25
CA GLU A 432 12.29 31.72 -16.75
C GLU A 432 13.72 31.77 -17.35
N MET A 433 14.23 30.64 -17.87
CA MET A 433 15.50 30.60 -18.62
C MET A 433 15.48 31.51 -19.87
N SER A 434 14.29 31.84 -20.41
CA SER A 434 14.18 32.72 -21.59
C SER A 434 14.31 34.22 -21.26
N ALA A 435 14.20 34.62 -19.99
CA ALA A 435 14.17 36.01 -19.56
C ALA A 435 15.36 36.42 -18.67
N ASP A 436 15.84 35.54 -17.78
CA ASP A 436 17.00 35.82 -16.89
C ASP A 436 17.57 34.52 -16.26
N SER A 437 18.56 33.90 -16.92
CA SER A 437 19.02 32.52 -16.62
C SER A 437 19.53 32.31 -15.18
N ASP A 438 20.18 33.31 -14.58
CA ASP A 438 20.75 33.21 -13.23
C ASP A 438 19.69 33.31 -12.13
N MET A 439 18.74 34.24 -12.24
CA MET A 439 17.66 34.38 -11.26
C MET A 439 16.75 33.16 -11.27
N ALA A 440 16.47 32.60 -12.46
CA ALA A 440 15.74 31.35 -12.61
C ALA A 440 16.47 30.19 -11.89
N MET A 441 17.80 30.08 -12.05
CA MET A 441 18.61 29.05 -11.39
C MET A 441 18.58 29.22 -9.86
N LEU A 442 18.69 30.45 -9.36
CA LEU A 442 18.62 30.73 -7.92
C LEU A 442 17.25 30.35 -7.32
N GLN A 443 16.16 30.71 -8.00
CA GLN A 443 14.80 30.36 -7.54
C GLN A 443 14.56 28.85 -7.59
N ALA A 444 15.05 28.16 -8.62
CA ALA A 444 14.96 26.71 -8.74
C ALA A 444 15.75 26.00 -7.63
N LEU A 445 17.02 26.37 -7.41
CA LEU A 445 17.84 25.83 -6.32
C LEU A 445 17.24 26.10 -4.94
N SER A 446 16.78 27.33 -4.70
CA SER A 446 16.15 27.70 -3.43
C SER A 446 14.88 26.90 -3.18
N GLY A 447 14.01 26.71 -4.18
CA GLY A 447 12.80 25.94 -3.93
C GLY A 447 13.06 24.43 -3.81
N LEU A 448 14.08 23.86 -4.49
CA LEU A 448 14.52 22.49 -4.21
C LEU A 448 14.90 22.30 -2.73
N ALA A 449 15.60 23.29 -2.15
CA ALA A 449 15.99 23.24 -0.73
C ALA A 449 14.78 23.28 0.21
N THR A 450 13.64 23.84 -0.22
CA THR A 450 12.39 23.87 0.56
C THR A 450 11.52 22.62 0.41
N LEU A 451 11.88 21.66 -0.46
CA LEU A 451 11.07 20.46 -0.72
C LEU A 451 11.18 19.38 0.38
N GLY A 452 11.99 19.59 1.42
CA GLY A 452 12.19 18.57 2.47
C GLY A 452 12.83 17.27 1.94
N LEU A 453 13.59 17.37 0.85
CA LEU A 453 14.30 16.24 0.24
C LEU A 453 15.35 15.68 1.19
N ASP A 454 15.55 14.35 1.16
CA ASP A 454 16.73 13.76 1.79
C ASP A 454 18.01 14.23 1.08
N GLN A 455 19.14 14.13 1.78
CA GLN A 455 20.39 14.72 1.31
C GLN A 455 20.86 14.16 -0.03
N GLY A 456 20.72 12.84 -0.24
CA GLY A 456 21.10 12.19 -1.49
C GLY A 456 20.24 12.70 -2.65
N SER A 457 18.92 12.66 -2.48
CA SER A 457 17.96 13.13 -3.47
C SER A 457 18.12 14.62 -3.77
N PHE A 458 18.38 15.45 -2.74
CA PHE A 458 18.65 16.87 -2.93
C PHE A 458 19.89 17.10 -3.79
N MET A 459 21.03 16.47 -3.45
CA MET A 459 22.26 16.59 -4.21
C MET A 459 22.07 16.14 -5.66
N GLU A 460 21.46 14.96 -5.87
CA GLU A 460 21.19 14.43 -7.22
C GLU A 460 20.35 15.40 -8.06
N ARG A 461 19.27 15.95 -7.48
CA ARG A 461 18.36 16.88 -8.17
C ARG A 461 18.98 18.25 -8.42
N ALA A 462 19.72 18.80 -7.45
CA ALA A 462 20.43 20.07 -7.60
C ALA A 462 21.53 19.98 -8.68
N MET A 463 22.28 18.87 -8.70
CA MET A 463 23.29 18.60 -9.72
C MET A 463 22.65 18.41 -11.10
N LYS A 464 21.51 17.71 -11.18
CA LYS A 464 20.76 17.55 -12.43
C LYS A 464 20.25 18.89 -12.98
N LEU A 465 19.68 19.74 -12.13
CA LEU A 465 19.23 21.08 -12.51
C LEU A 465 20.36 21.88 -13.15
N MET A 466 21.53 21.92 -12.50
CA MET A 466 22.71 22.63 -13.02
C MET A 466 23.24 22.04 -14.33
N ARG A 467 23.26 20.70 -14.46
CA ARG A 467 23.66 20.03 -15.71
C ARG A 467 22.74 20.43 -16.86
N GLU A 468 21.43 20.36 -16.66
CA GLU A 468 20.45 20.68 -17.69
C GLU A 468 20.47 22.17 -18.06
N ALA A 469 20.55 23.05 -17.06
CA ALA A 469 20.60 24.50 -17.23
C ALA A 469 21.80 24.95 -18.07
N LEU A 470 22.99 24.46 -17.69
CA LEU A 470 24.24 24.90 -18.30
C LEU A 470 24.66 24.03 -19.48
N GLY A 471 24.02 22.88 -19.70
CA GLY A 471 24.35 21.95 -20.78
C GLY A 471 25.62 21.14 -20.49
N PHE A 472 25.74 20.59 -19.29
CA PHE A 472 26.81 19.66 -18.92
C PHE A 472 26.36 18.20 -19.05
N ASP A 473 27.23 17.35 -19.59
CA ASP A 473 26.97 15.92 -19.80
C ASP A 473 27.28 15.09 -18.55
N CYS A 474 28.20 15.59 -17.71
CA CYS A 474 28.68 14.91 -16.53
C CYS A 474 28.72 15.84 -15.32
N SER A 475 28.50 15.27 -14.14
CA SER A 475 28.80 15.96 -12.89
C SER A 475 29.25 14.99 -11.81
N VAL A 476 30.23 15.42 -11.00
CA VAL A 476 30.83 14.63 -9.92
C VAL A 476 30.83 15.46 -8.64
N VAL A 477 30.42 14.84 -7.53
CA VAL A 477 30.56 15.41 -6.19
C VAL A 477 31.51 14.51 -5.40
N CYS A 478 32.52 15.11 -4.79
CA CYS A 478 33.55 14.41 -4.01
C CYS A 478 33.54 14.84 -2.54
N VAL A 479 33.80 13.88 -1.65
CA VAL A 479 34.11 14.08 -0.23
C VAL A 479 35.45 13.40 0.03
N ASN A 480 36.42 14.10 0.64
CA ASN A 480 37.78 13.60 0.88
C ASN A 480 38.44 12.98 -0.38
N ASP A 481 38.38 13.69 -1.51
CA ASP A 481 38.91 13.24 -2.82
C ASP A 481 38.27 11.93 -3.36
N ARG A 482 37.14 11.48 -2.80
CA ARG A 482 36.39 10.30 -3.29
C ARG A 482 35.04 10.70 -3.86
N PRO A 483 34.65 10.17 -5.03
CA PRO A 483 33.34 10.45 -5.61
C PRO A 483 32.23 9.82 -4.76
N VAL A 484 31.29 10.65 -4.31
CA VAL A 484 30.08 10.22 -3.57
C VAL A 484 28.83 10.27 -4.45
N LEU A 485 28.85 11.10 -5.50
CA LEU A 485 27.79 11.18 -6.51
C LEU A 485 28.43 11.37 -7.88
N VAL A 486 28.06 10.53 -8.84
CA VAL A 486 28.55 10.59 -10.23
C VAL A 486 27.38 10.46 -11.18
N HIS A 487 27.25 11.42 -12.09
CA HIS A 487 26.32 11.33 -13.22
C HIS A 487 27.09 11.50 -14.53
N GLY A 488 26.82 10.62 -15.50
CA GLY A 488 27.56 10.56 -16.75
C GLY A 488 28.90 9.82 -16.61
N THR A 489 29.66 9.79 -17.70
CA THR A 489 30.97 9.14 -17.75
C THR A 489 32.05 10.23 -17.69
N PRO A 490 32.77 10.39 -16.56
CA PRO A 490 33.81 11.40 -16.46
C PRO A 490 35.00 11.07 -17.39
N ARG A 491 35.69 12.08 -17.92
CA ARG A 491 36.89 11.88 -18.75
C ARG A 491 38.04 11.26 -17.92
N GLN A 492 38.96 10.53 -18.54
CA GLN A 492 39.99 9.72 -17.82
C GLN A 492 40.92 10.53 -16.90
N GLU A 493 41.11 11.84 -17.16
CA GLU A 493 41.93 12.75 -16.34
C GLU A 493 41.23 13.21 -15.04
N SER A 494 39.91 13.02 -14.94
CA SER A 494 39.06 13.41 -13.80
C SER A 494 39.27 12.51 -12.56
N SER A 495 40.03 11.42 -12.70
CA SER A 495 40.36 10.49 -11.62
C SER A 495 41.36 11.03 -10.58
N ARG A 496 41.90 12.25 -10.76
CA ARG A 496 42.86 12.92 -9.87
C ARG A 496 42.40 14.28 -9.34
N MET A 497 41.12 14.59 -9.45
CA MET A 497 40.51 15.91 -9.24
C MET A 497 40.71 16.50 -7.82
N ARG A 498 41.60 17.50 -7.71
CA ARG A 498 41.62 18.51 -6.62
C ARG A 498 41.30 19.89 -7.23
N CYS A 499 40.24 20.56 -6.79
CA CYS A 499 40.08 21.99 -7.12
C CYS A 499 41.23 22.78 -6.43
N PRO A 500 41.94 23.66 -7.13
CA PRO A 500 43.01 24.46 -6.52
C PRO A 500 42.42 25.50 -5.56
N GLY A 501 42.49 25.25 -4.26
CA GLY A 501 42.43 26.31 -3.24
C GLY A 501 41.15 27.16 -3.15
N GLY A 502 39.96 26.56 -3.28
CA GLY A 502 38.71 27.24 -2.93
C GLY A 502 38.17 28.25 -3.95
N GLN A 503 38.74 28.32 -5.16
CA GLN A 503 38.25 29.20 -6.24
C GLN A 503 37.22 28.49 -7.14
N ILE A 504 36.31 29.28 -7.73
CA ILE A 504 35.39 28.81 -8.78
C ILE A 504 36.14 28.89 -10.10
N GLU A 505 36.36 27.77 -10.76
CA GLU A 505 36.97 27.70 -12.09
C GLU A 505 35.90 27.31 -13.10
N MET A 506 35.68 28.16 -14.10
CA MET A 506 34.70 27.93 -15.16
C MET A 506 35.36 28.15 -16.52
N THR A 507 35.27 27.14 -17.39
CA THR A 507 35.75 27.15 -18.77
C THR A 507 34.59 26.76 -19.71
N PRO A 508 34.76 26.88 -21.04
CA PRO A 508 33.77 26.39 -22.00
C PRO A 508 33.47 24.88 -21.88
N GLU A 509 34.32 24.09 -21.21
CA GLU A 509 34.17 22.63 -21.07
C GLU A 509 33.91 22.17 -19.63
N THR A 510 34.30 22.95 -18.61
CA THR A 510 34.33 22.50 -17.21
C THR A 510 33.88 23.57 -16.23
N LEU A 511 33.27 23.14 -15.11
CA LEU A 511 33.01 23.98 -13.93
C LEU A 511 33.46 23.23 -12.66
N CYS A 512 34.41 23.78 -11.89
CA CYS A 512 34.94 23.26 -10.63
C CYS A 512 34.67 24.27 -9.52
N PHE A 513 34.24 23.80 -8.34
CA PHE A 513 34.28 24.63 -7.13
C PHE A 513 34.38 23.79 -5.87
N SER A 514 34.96 24.38 -4.82
CA SER A 514 35.03 23.77 -3.49
C SER A 514 33.79 24.10 -2.68
N VAL A 515 33.34 23.15 -1.86
CA VAL A 515 32.26 23.35 -0.89
C VAL A 515 32.86 23.51 0.49
N MET A 516 32.55 24.63 1.13
CA MET A 516 33.13 25.02 2.42
C MET A 516 32.04 25.03 3.50
N SER A 517 32.33 24.48 4.69
CA SER A 517 31.51 24.62 5.90
C SER A 517 32.41 24.99 7.08
N GLY A 518 32.05 26.00 7.87
CA GLY A 518 32.82 26.41 9.05
C GLY A 518 34.30 26.78 8.79
N GLY A 519 34.66 27.16 7.56
CA GLY A 519 36.05 27.44 7.15
C GLY A 519 36.85 26.23 6.66
N ASN A 520 36.30 25.02 6.74
CA ASN A 520 36.90 23.79 6.23
C ASN A 520 36.28 23.37 4.89
N GLN A 521 37.09 22.77 4.01
CA GLN A 521 36.59 22.15 2.80
C GLN A 521 35.92 20.81 3.15
N VAL A 522 34.61 20.72 2.92
CA VAL A 522 33.81 19.50 3.17
C VAL A 522 33.63 18.68 1.89
N GLY A 523 33.85 19.27 0.72
CA GLY A 523 33.85 18.56 -0.55
C GLY A 523 34.22 19.43 -1.75
N SER A 524 34.07 18.86 -2.94
CA SER A 524 34.31 19.55 -4.23
C SER A 524 33.34 19.05 -5.29
N VAL A 525 32.96 19.93 -6.20
CA VAL A 525 31.98 19.65 -7.26
C VAL A 525 32.60 19.95 -8.61
N TYR A 526 32.35 19.06 -9.56
CA TYR A 526 32.83 19.14 -10.93
C TYR A 526 31.68 18.94 -11.91
N PHE A 527 31.66 19.72 -12.98
CA PHE A 527 30.80 19.52 -14.14
C PHE A 527 31.66 19.50 -15.40
N GLU A 528 31.31 18.64 -16.35
CA GLU A 528 32.01 18.48 -17.62
C GLU A 528 31.01 18.38 -18.78
N ARG A 529 31.42 18.88 -19.95
CA ARG A 529 30.72 18.66 -21.22
C ARG A 529 31.67 18.24 -22.32
N SER A 530 31.17 17.42 -23.22
CA SER A 530 31.91 16.86 -24.35
C SER A 530 32.13 17.89 -25.45
N VAL A 531 31.16 18.79 -25.61
CA VAL A 531 31.15 19.85 -26.63
C VAL A 531 31.25 21.20 -25.91
N PRO A 532 32.27 22.03 -26.18
CA PRO A 532 32.39 23.36 -25.61
C PRO A 532 31.16 24.22 -25.90
N ALA A 533 30.63 24.92 -24.90
CA ALA A 533 29.51 25.83 -25.07
C ALA A 533 29.68 27.09 -24.23
N ASP A 534 29.25 28.24 -24.78
CA ASP A 534 29.35 29.57 -24.15
C ASP A 534 28.21 29.84 -23.14
N ARG A 535 27.75 28.79 -22.45
CA ARG A 535 26.76 28.90 -21.38
C ARG A 535 27.47 29.03 -20.03
N SER A 536 27.35 30.20 -19.42
CA SER A 536 27.87 30.53 -18.09
C SER A 536 26.75 30.82 -17.10
N CYS A 537 27.03 30.72 -15.80
CA CYS A 537 26.21 31.30 -14.73
C CYS A 537 27.04 32.29 -13.91
N SER A 538 26.39 33.21 -13.21
CA SER A 538 27.10 34.10 -12.28
C SER A 538 27.72 33.32 -11.12
N PRO A 539 28.81 33.85 -10.52
CA PRO A 539 29.39 33.30 -9.30
C PRO A 539 28.39 33.17 -8.14
N LEU A 540 27.29 33.94 -8.14
CA LEU A 540 26.25 33.87 -7.12
C LEU A 540 25.48 32.54 -7.18
N VAL A 541 25.17 32.03 -8.37
CA VAL A 541 24.53 30.71 -8.56
C VAL A 541 25.41 29.60 -8.00
N VAL A 542 26.71 29.62 -8.37
CA VAL A 542 27.68 28.63 -7.92
C VAL A 542 27.86 28.67 -6.39
N LYS A 543 27.96 29.87 -5.81
CA LYS A 543 28.04 30.05 -4.34
C LYS A 543 26.79 29.56 -3.62
N THR A 544 25.62 29.80 -4.20
CA THR A 544 24.34 29.34 -3.63
C THR A 544 24.28 27.82 -3.62
N LEU A 545 24.63 27.17 -4.74
CA LEU A 545 24.74 25.73 -4.82
C LEU A 545 25.75 25.17 -3.80
N ALA A 546 26.95 25.76 -3.72
CA ALA A 546 27.96 25.37 -2.73
C ALA A 546 27.41 25.46 -1.30
N SER A 547 26.73 26.56 -0.95
CA SER A 547 26.12 26.74 0.37
C SER A 547 25.05 25.69 0.67
N LEU A 548 24.24 25.31 -0.34
CA LEU A 548 23.20 24.29 -0.16
C LEU A 548 23.78 22.87 -0.02
N LEU A 549 24.94 22.61 -0.61
CA LEU A 549 25.63 21.32 -0.53
C LEU A 549 26.47 21.15 0.75
N ALA A 550 26.80 22.23 1.46
CA ALA A 550 27.69 22.20 2.63
C ALA A 550 27.19 21.25 3.73
N GLY A 551 25.94 21.42 4.17
CA GLY A 551 25.35 20.59 5.23
C GLY A 551 25.23 19.10 4.89
N PRO A 552 24.80 18.72 3.67
CA PRO A 552 24.86 17.34 3.19
C PRO A 552 26.26 16.72 3.20
N LEU A 553 27.26 17.43 2.66
CA LEU A 553 28.62 16.90 2.54
C LEU A 553 29.32 16.79 3.90
N GLU A 554 29.09 17.72 4.82
CA GLU A 554 29.64 17.69 6.17
C GLU A 554 29.17 16.46 6.96
N ARG A 555 27.91 16.04 6.79
CA ARG A 555 27.38 14.81 7.40
C ARG A 555 27.92 13.54 6.76
N LEU A 556 28.10 13.52 5.45
CA LEU A 556 28.77 12.40 4.76
C LEU A 556 30.24 12.27 5.19
N GLN A 557 30.90 13.40 5.48
CA GLN A 557 32.26 13.41 6.00
C GLN A 557 32.32 12.92 7.46
N ALA A 558 31.29 13.22 8.27
CA ALA A 558 31.18 12.80 9.67
C ALA A 558 30.64 11.38 9.88
N ALA A 559 30.03 10.75 8.86
CA ALA A 559 29.51 9.40 8.96
C ALA A 559 30.65 8.39 9.23
N PRO A 560 30.51 7.48 10.21
CA PRO A 560 31.52 6.46 10.49
C PRO A 560 31.70 5.58 9.25
N GLN A 561 32.91 5.59 8.71
CA GLN A 561 33.30 4.73 7.59
C GLN A 561 33.02 3.27 8.00
N PRO A 562 32.29 2.47 7.19
CA PRO A 562 32.16 1.05 7.46
C PRO A 562 33.56 0.44 7.48
N SER A 563 33.93 -0.18 8.60
CA SER A 563 35.20 -0.89 8.76
C SER A 563 35.28 -2.00 7.71
N SER A 564 36.00 -1.75 6.62
CA SER A 564 36.21 -2.72 5.55
C SER A 564 37.23 -3.77 6.01
N SER A 565 36.73 -4.89 6.53
CA SER A 565 37.48 -6.14 6.62
C SER A 565 36.83 -7.22 5.76
N VAL A 566 36.52 -6.89 4.51
CA VAL A 566 36.22 -7.91 3.49
C VAL A 566 37.57 -8.39 2.93
N PRO A 567 37.88 -9.71 2.92
CA PRO A 567 39.12 -10.23 2.36
C PRO A 567 39.33 -9.77 0.90
N ALA A 568 40.55 -9.44 0.50
CA ALA A 568 40.89 -8.90 -0.82
C ALA A 568 40.40 -9.76 -2.01
N GLU A 569 40.20 -11.06 -1.81
CA GLU A 569 39.63 -12.00 -2.79
C GLU A 569 38.16 -11.75 -3.15
N VAL A 570 37.45 -10.98 -2.32
CA VAL A 570 36.00 -10.71 -2.38
C VAL A 570 35.74 -9.23 -2.76
N ALA A 571 36.76 -8.39 -2.77
CA ALA A 571 36.67 -6.93 -2.99
C ALA A 571 36.30 -6.50 -4.43
N GLY A 572 36.36 -7.41 -5.41
CA GLY A 572 36.05 -7.14 -6.82
C GLY A 572 34.61 -7.47 -7.25
N LEU A 573 33.75 -7.90 -6.32
CA LEU A 573 32.41 -8.41 -6.62
C LEU A 573 31.35 -7.36 -6.28
N GLN A 574 30.38 -7.15 -7.17
CA GLN A 574 29.30 -6.19 -6.97
C GLN A 574 28.23 -6.76 -6.02
N TYR A 575 28.51 -6.73 -4.71
CA TYR A 575 27.55 -7.15 -3.68
C TYR A 575 26.60 -6.01 -3.31
N ARG A 576 25.69 -5.63 -4.21
CA ARG A 576 24.62 -4.70 -3.83
C ARG A 576 23.66 -5.40 -2.87
N GLY A 577 23.79 -5.12 -1.58
CA GLY A 577 22.81 -5.49 -0.55
C GLY A 577 22.98 -6.86 0.13
N VAL A 578 24.04 -7.61 -0.14
CA VAL A 578 24.36 -8.84 0.61
C VAL A 578 25.28 -8.51 1.78
N ILE A 579 24.78 -8.67 3.01
CA ILE A 579 25.54 -8.47 4.25
C ILE A 579 25.81 -9.84 4.87
N GLY A 580 27.09 -10.15 5.12
CA GLY A 580 27.48 -11.40 5.73
C GLY A 580 28.99 -11.50 6.02
N HIS A 581 29.35 -11.57 7.29
CA HIS A 581 30.71 -11.73 7.80
C HIS A 581 30.94 -13.12 8.43
N SER A 582 29.86 -13.86 8.68
CA SER A 582 29.96 -15.22 9.19
C SER A 582 30.73 -16.15 8.26
N ARG A 583 31.53 -17.05 8.85
CA ARG A 583 32.38 -17.99 8.10
C ARG A 583 31.61 -18.78 7.04
N LYS A 584 30.43 -19.31 7.40
CA LYS A 584 29.57 -20.07 6.47
C LYS A 584 29.06 -19.21 5.30
N MET A 585 28.76 -17.94 5.54
CA MET A 585 28.32 -17.03 4.48
C MET A 585 29.49 -16.64 3.58
N LEU A 586 30.67 -16.37 4.14
CA LEU A 586 31.88 -16.10 3.36
C LEU A 586 32.30 -17.28 2.46
N GLU A 587 32.16 -18.52 2.94
CA GLU A 587 32.37 -19.73 2.13
C GLU A 587 31.41 -19.80 0.93
N ASN A 588 30.12 -19.50 1.14
CA ASN A 588 29.14 -19.39 0.06
C ASN A 588 29.48 -18.26 -0.92
N LEU A 589 29.87 -17.07 -0.43
CA LEU A 589 30.23 -15.93 -1.27
C LEU A 589 31.49 -16.18 -2.12
N ARG A 590 32.47 -16.91 -1.59
CA ARG A 590 33.63 -17.38 -2.37
C ARG A 590 33.23 -18.38 -3.46
N LEU A 591 32.26 -19.24 -3.19
CA LEU A 591 31.74 -20.16 -4.20
C LEU A 591 30.93 -19.41 -5.28
N VAL A 592 30.13 -18.41 -4.88
CA VAL A 592 29.47 -17.47 -5.80
C VAL A 592 30.48 -16.78 -6.71
N ALA A 593 31.58 -16.25 -6.15
CA ALA A 593 32.64 -15.60 -6.93
C ALA A 593 33.22 -16.50 -8.02
N ARG A 594 33.50 -17.77 -7.69
CA ARG A 594 34.07 -18.75 -8.62
C ARG A 594 33.10 -19.16 -9.72
N VAL A 595 31.81 -19.24 -9.41
CA VAL A 595 30.79 -19.77 -10.31
C VAL A 595 30.09 -18.67 -11.12
N ALA A 596 30.18 -17.41 -10.69
CA ALA A 596 29.59 -16.26 -11.38
C ALA A 596 30.02 -16.15 -12.85
N GLY A 597 31.29 -16.45 -13.15
CA GLY A 597 31.85 -16.44 -14.52
C GLY A 597 31.38 -17.57 -15.44
N THR A 598 30.58 -18.52 -14.95
CA THR A 598 30.14 -19.71 -15.71
C THR A 598 28.65 -19.65 -16.03
N ASN A 599 28.20 -20.44 -17.01
CA ASN A 599 26.77 -20.63 -17.32
C ASN A 599 26.16 -21.86 -16.61
N VAL A 600 26.86 -22.44 -15.65
CA VAL A 600 26.41 -23.66 -14.96
C VAL A 600 25.19 -23.34 -14.09
N PRO A 601 24.16 -24.21 -14.07
CA PRO A 601 23.02 -24.06 -13.17
C PRO A 601 23.44 -24.07 -11.69
N VAL A 602 22.83 -23.20 -10.89
CA VAL A 602 23.10 -23.10 -9.45
C VAL A 602 21.82 -23.35 -8.67
N LEU A 603 21.85 -24.28 -7.72
CA LEU A 603 20.77 -24.54 -6.78
C LEU A 603 21.08 -23.91 -5.42
N ILE A 604 20.24 -22.99 -4.98
CA ILE A 604 20.34 -22.28 -3.71
C ILE A 604 19.34 -22.87 -2.72
N ARG A 605 19.83 -23.51 -1.67
CA ARG A 605 19.01 -24.02 -0.57
C ARG A 605 19.07 -23.11 0.64
N GLY A 606 17.99 -23.10 1.40
CA GLY A 606 17.94 -22.44 2.69
C GLY A 606 16.51 -22.16 3.10
N GLU A 607 16.31 -21.94 4.41
CA GLU A 607 15.01 -21.57 4.97
C GLU A 607 14.43 -20.31 4.30
N SER A 608 13.12 -20.11 4.46
CA SER A 608 12.48 -18.88 4.02
C SER A 608 13.12 -17.67 4.73
N GLY A 609 13.36 -16.59 3.97
CA GLY A 609 13.90 -15.35 4.52
C GLY A 609 15.42 -15.33 4.73
N THR A 610 16.17 -16.30 4.19
CA THR A 610 17.65 -16.33 4.30
C THR A 610 18.40 -15.48 3.26
N GLY A 611 17.70 -14.86 2.31
CA GLY A 611 18.30 -14.01 1.27
C GLY A 611 18.67 -14.72 -0.04
N LYS A 612 18.00 -15.83 -0.38
CA LYS A 612 18.26 -16.62 -1.60
C LYS A 612 18.22 -15.80 -2.90
N GLU A 613 17.25 -14.89 -3.04
CA GLU A 613 17.14 -14.01 -4.20
C GLU A 613 18.31 -13.01 -4.32
N LEU A 614 18.77 -12.46 -3.20
CA LEU A 614 19.92 -11.54 -3.19
C LEU A 614 21.19 -12.24 -3.65
N VAL A 615 21.38 -13.50 -3.23
CA VAL A 615 22.50 -14.33 -3.69
C VAL A 615 22.37 -14.69 -5.18
N ALA A 616 21.16 -14.95 -5.66
CA ALA A 616 20.90 -15.18 -7.08
C ALA A 616 21.19 -13.95 -7.95
N ARG A 617 20.82 -12.75 -7.49
CA ARG A 617 21.17 -11.48 -8.15
C ARG A 617 22.68 -11.24 -8.13
N ALA A 618 23.35 -11.48 -7.00
CA ALA A 618 24.80 -11.36 -6.92
C ALA A 618 25.53 -12.29 -7.93
N LEU A 619 25.04 -13.50 -8.15
CA LEU A 619 25.54 -14.42 -9.19
C LEU A 619 25.38 -13.87 -10.62
N HIS A 620 24.28 -13.16 -10.88
CA HIS A 620 24.01 -12.53 -12.17
C HIS A 620 24.89 -11.28 -12.39
N ASP A 621 24.89 -10.37 -11.42
CA ASP A 621 25.60 -9.09 -11.47
C ASP A 621 27.13 -9.27 -11.54
N SER A 622 27.63 -10.37 -10.98
CA SER A 622 29.06 -10.72 -11.00
C SER A 622 29.47 -11.57 -12.21
N GLY A 623 28.52 -11.94 -13.08
CA GLY A 623 28.76 -12.81 -14.23
C GLY A 623 28.87 -12.06 -15.57
N PRO A 624 29.19 -12.76 -16.67
CA PRO A 624 29.29 -12.16 -18.01
C PRO A 624 27.94 -11.64 -18.55
N ARG A 625 26.83 -11.95 -17.87
CA ARG A 625 25.46 -11.56 -18.22
C ARG A 625 24.92 -10.40 -17.40
N SER A 626 25.74 -9.70 -16.61
CA SER A 626 25.31 -8.62 -15.69
C SER A 626 24.59 -7.44 -16.36
N GLY A 627 24.86 -7.18 -17.65
CA GLY A 627 24.15 -6.19 -18.46
C GLY A 627 22.93 -6.73 -19.22
N LYS A 628 22.51 -7.97 -18.95
CA LYS A 628 21.41 -8.68 -19.64
C LYS A 628 20.23 -8.88 -18.68
N PRO A 629 19.04 -9.29 -19.15
CA PRO A 629 17.87 -9.42 -18.28
C PRO A 629 18.08 -10.43 -17.13
N PHE A 630 17.70 -10.04 -15.91
CA PHE A 630 17.49 -10.95 -14.78
C PHE A 630 15.99 -11.12 -14.56
N VAL A 631 15.47 -12.32 -14.82
CA VAL A 631 14.04 -12.61 -14.76
C VAL A 631 13.76 -13.58 -13.62
N ALA A 632 13.17 -13.07 -12.54
CA ALA A 632 12.76 -13.88 -11.39
C ALA A 632 11.32 -14.40 -11.56
N VAL A 633 11.11 -15.67 -11.19
CA VAL A 633 9.81 -16.34 -11.21
C VAL A 633 9.63 -17.13 -9.92
N ASN A 634 8.56 -16.85 -9.18
CA ASN A 634 8.21 -17.60 -7.96
C ASN A 634 7.18 -18.69 -8.30
N CYS A 635 7.55 -19.95 -8.09
CA CYS A 635 6.74 -21.09 -8.46
C CYS A 635 5.58 -21.39 -7.50
N ALA A 636 5.58 -20.80 -6.30
CA ALA A 636 4.53 -20.96 -5.31
C ALA A 636 3.44 -19.86 -5.38
N ALA A 637 3.67 -18.78 -6.15
CA ALA A 637 2.86 -17.56 -6.09
C ALA A 637 1.55 -17.59 -6.91
N MET A 638 1.34 -18.56 -7.79
CA MET A 638 0.20 -18.57 -8.74
C MET A 638 -0.35 -19.98 -9.00
N PRO A 639 -1.64 -20.11 -9.41
CA PRO A 639 -2.20 -21.37 -9.89
C PRO A 639 -1.46 -21.93 -11.11
N GLU A 640 -1.37 -23.26 -11.21
CA GLU A 640 -0.55 -24.01 -12.19
C GLU A 640 -0.72 -23.53 -13.65
N ASN A 641 -1.96 -23.38 -14.11
CA ASN A 641 -2.26 -22.99 -15.51
C ASN A 641 -1.75 -21.57 -15.84
N LEU A 642 -1.75 -20.68 -14.86
CA LEU A 642 -1.24 -19.31 -15.02
C LEU A 642 0.28 -19.29 -14.93
N LEU A 643 0.87 -20.12 -14.07
CA LEU A 643 2.31 -20.25 -13.96
C LEU A 643 2.91 -20.75 -15.28
N GLU A 644 2.31 -21.78 -15.89
CA GLU A 644 2.76 -22.31 -17.18
C GLU A 644 2.74 -21.26 -18.30
N ALA A 645 1.67 -20.45 -18.35
CA ALA A 645 1.54 -19.33 -19.27
C ALA A 645 2.56 -18.21 -19.01
N GLU A 646 2.91 -17.93 -17.75
CA GLU A 646 3.98 -16.97 -17.42
C GLU A 646 5.34 -17.49 -17.91
N PHE A 647 5.67 -18.76 -17.66
CA PHE A 647 6.96 -19.34 -18.06
C PHE A 647 7.17 -19.34 -19.57
N PHE A 648 6.19 -19.85 -20.33
CA PHE A 648 6.36 -20.16 -21.75
C PHE A 648 5.63 -19.19 -22.69
N GLY A 649 4.73 -18.35 -22.18
CA GLY A 649 3.89 -17.48 -22.98
C GLY A 649 2.66 -18.21 -23.53
N ILE A 650 1.73 -17.45 -24.14
CA ILE A 650 0.50 -17.99 -24.72
C ILE A 650 0.45 -17.64 -26.20
N GLU A 651 0.10 -18.64 -27.02
CA GLU A 651 -0.11 -18.45 -28.46
C GLU A 651 -1.51 -17.86 -28.74
N LYS A 652 -1.65 -17.06 -29.80
CA LYS A 652 -2.96 -16.53 -30.20
C LYS A 652 -3.90 -17.70 -30.52
N GLY A 653 -5.05 -17.75 -29.84
CA GLY A 653 -6.03 -18.82 -30.04
C GLY A 653 -5.93 -20.02 -29.10
N ALA A 654 -5.07 -19.98 -28.07
CA ALA A 654 -5.05 -21.00 -27.02
C ALA A 654 -6.37 -21.08 -26.21
N ALA A 655 -7.12 -19.97 -26.13
CA ALA A 655 -8.50 -19.92 -25.65
C ALA A 655 -9.24 -18.71 -26.28
N THR A 656 -10.58 -18.70 -26.21
CA THR A 656 -11.43 -17.62 -26.72
C THR A 656 -11.08 -16.28 -26.07
N GLY A 657 -10.77 -15.26 -26.89
CA GLY A 657 -10.43 -13.91 -26.41
C GLY A 657 -8.99 -13.71 -25.93
N VAL A 658 -8.11 -14.72 -26.02
CA VAL A 658 -6.72 -14.61 -25.54
C VAL A 658 -5.79 -14.05 -26.60
N VAL A 659 -5.12 -12.95 -26.26
CA VAL A 659 -4.08 -12.30 -27.06
C VAL A 659 -2.72 -12.98 -26.80
N ALA A 660 -1.89 -13.11 -27.84
CA ALA A 660 -0.57 -13.71 -27.71
C ALA A 660 0.31 -12.93 -26.72
N ARG A 661 1.03 -13.65 -25.85
CA ARG A 661 1.92 -13.06 -24.84
C ARG A 661 3.23 -13.84 -24.77
N LYS A 662 4.35 -13.10 -24.69
CA LYS A 662 5.70 -13.68 -24.51
C LYS A 662 5.87 -14.24 -23.10
N GLY A 663 6.55 -15.39 -22.99
CA GLY A 663 6.88 -16.03 -21.72
C GLY A 663 8.16 -15.46 -21.09
N LYS A 664 8.38 -15.77 -19.81
CA LYS A 664 9.56 -15.36 -19.04
C LYS A 664 10.86 -15.89 -19.63
N PHE A 665 10.86 -17.08 -20.24
CA PHE A 665 12.03 -17.59 -20.96
C PHE A 665 12.37 -16.77 -22.21
N GLU A 666 11.36 -16.33 -22.95
CA GLU A 666 11.56 -15.46 -24.13
C GLU A 666 12.07 -14.07 -23.71
N LEU A 667 11.56 -13.54 -22.59
CA LEU A 667 12.00 -12.24 -22.04
C LEU A 667 13.40 -12.29 -21.43
N ALA A 668 13.85 -13.46 -21.00
CA ALA A 668 15.14 -13.67 -20.37
C ALA A 668 16.26 -14.02 -21.35
N ASP A 669 15.99 -14.08 -22.66
CA ASP A 669 16.98 -14.52 -23.65
C ASP A 669 18.28 -13.71 -23.57
N GLY A 670 19.42 -14.42 -23.60
CA GLY A 670 20.75 -13.85 -23.34
C GLY A 670 21.03 -13.49 -21.87
N GLY A 671 20.07 -13.66 -20.96
CA GLY A 671 20.12 -13.28 -19.54
C GLY A 671 20.11 -14.45 -18.56
N THR A 672 19.53 -14.23 -17.37
CA THR A 672 19.42 -15.22 -16.29
C THR A 672 17.98 -15.34 -15.82
N VAL A 673 17.51 -16.59 -15.69
CA VAL A 673 16.21 -16.92 -15.10
C VAL A 673 16.44 -17.43 -13.68
N PHE A 674 15.87 -16.73 -12.71
CA PHE A 674 15.84 -17.15 -11.32
C PHE A 674 14.50 -17.83 -11.00
N LEU A 675 14.55 -19.08 -10.58
CA LEU A 675 13.40 -19.91 -10.25
C LEU A 675 13.34 -20.05 -8.73
N ASP A 676 12.43 -19.34 -8.08
CA ASP A 676 12.24 -19.43 -6.63
C ASP A 676 11.19 -20.47 -6.26
N GLU A 677 11.42 -21.16 -5.15
CA GLU A 677 10.63 -22.26 -4.64
C GLU A 677 10.35 -23.37 -5.67
N VAL A 678 11.40 -23.88 -6.33
CA VAL A 678 11.27 -24.92 -7.38
C VAL A 678 10.63 -26.22 -6.90
N GLY A 679 10.67 -26.50 -5.59
CA GLY A 679 10.01 -27.66 -4.98
C GLY A 679 8.48 -27.65 -5.10
N ASP A 680 7.87 -26.48 -5.33
CA ASP A 680 6.42 -26.32 -5.48
C ASP A 680 5.92 -26.49 -6.93
N MET A 681 6.81 -26.76 -7.89
CA MET A 681 6.41 -26.97 -9.28
C MET A 681 5.57 -28.25 -9.45
N SER A 682 4.53 -28.17 -10.27
CA SER A 682 3.77 -29.37 -10.66
C SER A 682 4.62 -30.32 -11.53
N PRO A 683 4.32 -31.64 -11.54
CA PRO A 683 5.03 -32.60 -12.39
C PRO A 683 4.99 -32.26 -13.89
N SER A 684 3.90 -31.63 -14.36
CA SER A 684 3.75 -31.19 -15.76
C SER A 684 4.74 -30.06 -16.09
N LEU A 685 4.83 -29.05 -15.21
CA LEU A 685 5.76 -27.94 -15.38
C LEU A 685 7.22 -28.40 -15.28
N GLN A 686 7.52 -29.33 -14.36
CA GLN A 686 8.84 -29.95 -14.25
C GLN A 686 9.27 -30.63 -15.57
N ALA A 687 8.35 -31.32 -16.25
CA ALA A 687 8.64 -31.98 -17.53
C ALA A 687 8.95 -30.97 -18.65
N LYS A 688 8.25 -29.83 -18.69
CA LYS A 688 8.50 -28.76 -19.68
C LYS A 688 9.79 -28.02 -19.38
N LEU A 689 10.06 -27.70 -18.12
CA LEU A 689 11.32 -27.07 -17.69
C LEU A 689 12.53 -27.96 -18.03
N LEU A 690 12.39 -29.27 -17.85
CA LEU A 690 13.42 -30.24 -18.21
C LEU A 690 13.80 -30.14 -19.71
N ARG A 691 12.81 -29.98 -20.60
CA ARG A 691 13.05 -29.78 -22.04
C ARG A 691 13.80 -28.48 -22.33
N VAL A 692 13.44 -27.40 -21.64
CA VAL A 692 14.16 -26.11 -21.77
C VAL A 692 15.62 -26.24 -21.33
N LEU A 693 15.87 -26.94 -20.23
CA LEU A 693 17.23 -27.20 -19.73
C LEU A 693 18.05 -28.14 -20.62
N GLN A 694 17.39 -29.03 -21.37
CA GLN A 694 18.03 -30.00 -22.27
C GLN A 694 18.33 -29.40 -23.63
N ASP A 695 17.30 -28.86 -24.29
CA ASP A 695 17.33 -28.54 -25.71
C ASP A 695 17.42 -27.02 -25.96
N LYS A 696 17.36 -26.20 -24.89
CA LYS A 696 17.22 -24.73 -24.94
C LYS A 696 15.99 -24.27 -25.75
N GLN A 697 15.05 -25.17 -25.97
CA GLN A 697 13.85 -24.94 -26.77
C GLN A 697 12.58 -25.14 -25.94
N PHE A 698 11.54 -24.38 -26.29
CA PHE A 698 10.22 -24.48 -25.68
C PHE A 698 9.12 -24.06 -26.67
N GLU A 699 7.88 -24.39 -26.34
CA GLU A 699 6.70 -23.99 -27.10
C GLU A 699 5.82 -23.10 -26.23
N ARG A 700 5.15 -22.11 -26.83
CA ARG A 700 4.11 -21.35 -26.12
C ARG A 700 2.93 -22.26 -25.78
N VAL A 701 2.22 -21.93 -24.71
CA VAL A 701 1.00 -22.65 -24.33
C VAL A 701 -0.04 -22.53 -25.46
N GLY A 702 -0.46 -23.68 -25.98
CA GLY A 702 -1.38 -23.78 -27.13
C GLY A 702 -0.72 -23.59 -28.51
N GLY A 703 0.59 -23.30 -28.56
CA GLY A 703 1.35 -23.16 -29.79
C GLY A 703 2.01 -24.46 -30.25
N ARG A 704 2.53 -24.46 -31.48
CA ARG A 704 3.32 -25.57 -32.06
C ARG A 704 4.69 -25.11 -32.59
N VAL A 705 5.03 -23.84 -32.37
CA VAL A 705 6.27 -23.25 -32.83
C VAL A 705 7.32 -23.42 -31.74
N LEU A 706 8.42 -24.07 -32.07
CA LEU A 706 9.59 -24.18 -31.20
C LEU A 706 10.33 -22.84 -31.19
N LEU A 707 10.50 -22.30 -29.99
CA LEU A 707 11.29 -21.10 -29.69
C LEU A 707 12.56 -21.52 -28.97
N SER A 708 13.66 -20.81 -29.20
CA SER A 708 14.94 -21.04 -28.51
C SER A 708 15.25 -19.85 -27.60
N ALA A 709 15.77 -20.12 -26.40
CA ALA A 709 16.27 -19.07 -25.50
C ALA A 709 17.56 -19.50 -24.81
N ASP A 710 18.60 -18.68 -24.90
CA ASP A 710 19.89 -18.90 -24.24
C ASP A 710 19.91 -18.22 -22.86
N VAL A 711 19.46 -18.97 -21.84
CA VAL A 711 19.34 -18.48 -20.47
C VAL A 711 20.26 -19.23 -19.51
N ARG A 712 20.84 -18.52 -18.55
CA ARG A 712 21.41 -19.13 -17.35
C ARG A 712 20.30 -19.40 -16.34
N ILE A 713 20.33 -20.56 -15.68
CA ILE A 713 19.33 -20.93 -14.68
C ILE A 713 19.91 -20.87 -13.28
N VAL A 714 19.23 -20.18 -12.37
CA VAL A 714 19.50 -20.21 -10.94
C VAL A 714 18.22 -20.64 -10.26
N ALA A 715 18.24 -21.71 -9.49
CA ALA A 715 17.08 -22.24 -8.79
C ALA A 715 17.22 -22.04 -7.29
N ALA A 716 16.12 -21.85 -6.57
CA ALA A 716 16.09 -21.78 -5.12
C ALA A 716 14.94 -22.60 -4.54
N THR A 717 15.13 -23.13 -3.33
CA THR A 717 14.06 -23.80 -2.58
C THR A 717 14.32 -23.81 -1.08
N ASN A 718 13.24 -23.85 -0.30
CA ASN A 718 13.27 -24.15 1.13
C ASN A 718 12.96 -25.63 1.45
N GLN A 719 12.52 -26.42 0.47
CA GLN A 719 12.08 -27.81 0.66
C GLN A 719 13.22 -28.80 0.47
N ASN A 720 13.07 -29.99 1.06
CA ASN A 720 13.99 -31.10 0.84
C ASN A 720 13.62 -31.82 -0.47
N LEU A 721 14.34 -31.51 -1.56
CA LEU A 721 14.07 -32.09 -2.88
C LEU A 721 14.29 -33.61 -2.91
N GLU A 722 15.21 -34.15 -2.09
CA GLU A 722 15.46 -35.58 -1.98
C GLU A 722 14.22 -36.32 -1.47
N SER A 723 13.59 -35.81 -0.41
CA SER A 723 12.33 -36.37 0.10
C SER A 723 11.20 -36.26 -0.93
N LEU A 724 11.09 -35.13 -1.64
CA LEU A 724 10.08 -34.98 -2.70
C LEU A 724 10.30 -35.93 -3.89
N MET A 725 11.55 -36.31 -4.18
CA MET A 725 11.88 -37.32 -5.18
C MET A 725 11.50 -38.73 -4.73
N GLU A 726 11.65 -39.05 -3.45
CA GLU A 726 11.19 -40.33 -2.87
C GLU A 726 9.66 -40.44 -2.90
N GLU A 727 8.97 -39.33 -2.66
CA GLU A 727 7.50 -39.23 -2.73
C GLU A 727 6.95 -39.20 -4.18
N GLY A 728 7.82 -39.19 -5.20
CA GLY A 728 7.41 -39.08 -6.61
C GLY A 728 6.85 -37.72 -7.01
N ARG A 729 7.00 -36.70 -6.16
CA ARG A 729 6.51 -35.32 -6.38
C ARG A 729 7.51 -34.43 -7.11
N PHE A 730 8.79 -34.80 -7.11
CA PHE A 730 9.84 -34.12 -7.85
C PHE A 730 10.62 -35.09 -8.74
N ARG A 731 10.93 -34.70 -9.98
CA ARG A 731 11.62 -35.59 -10.91
C ARG A 731 13.14 -35.59 -10.68
N ARG A 732 13.70 -36.81 -10.60
CA ARG A 732 15.15 -37.03 -10.43
C ARG A 732 15.99 -36.44 -11.57
N ASP A 733 15.51 -36.57 -12.81
CA ASP A 733 16.20 -36.06 -14.00
C ASP A 733 16.32 -34.52 -14.02
N LEU A 734 15.30 -33.82 -13.53
CA LEU A 734 15.31 -32.36 -13.36
C LEU A 734 16.25 -31.94 -12.22
N TYR A 735 16.22 -32.63 -11.09
CA TYR A 735 17.08 -32.36 -9.93
C TYR A 735 18.57 -32.31 -10.34
N TYR A 736 19.06 -33.34 -11.02
CA TYR A 736 20.48 -33.41 -11.41
C TYR A 736 20.90 -32.32 -12.41
N ARG A 737 19.96 -31.75 -13.16
CA ARG A 737 20.24 -30.64 -14.10
C ARG A 737 20.20 -29.27 -13.44
N LEU A 738 19.40 -29.10 -12.39
CA LEU A 738 19.37 -27.89 -11.59
C LEU A 738 20.54 -27.85 -10.58
N ASN A 739 20.91 -29.00 -10.02
CA ASN A 739 21.92 -29.13 -8.98
C ASN A 739 23.33 -29.40 -9.55
N ALA A 740 23.84 -28.49 -10.38
CA ALA A 740 25.21 -28.59 -10.87
C ALA A 740 26.22 -27.91 -9.92
N VAL A 741 25.81 -26.82 -9.26
CA VAL A 741 26.50 -26.24 -8.09
C VAL A 741 25.46 -25.99 -7.00
N GLU A 742 25.75 -26.43 -5.78
CA GLU A 742 24.88 -26.24 -4.63
C GLU A 742 25.41 -25.13 -3.71
N LEU A 743 24.52 -24.21 -3.31
CA LEU A 743 24.75 -23.19 -2.29
C LEU A 743 23.76 -23.39 -1.15
N VAL A 744 24.24 -23.61 0.08
CA VAL A 744 23.38 -23.80 1.25
C VAL A 744 23.50 -22.58 2.16
N LEU A 745 22.48 -21.72 2.14
CA LEU A 745 22.47 -20.50 2.95
C LEU A 745 22.08 -20.81 4.39
N PRO A 746 22.92 -20.42 5.38
CA PRO A 746 22.61 -20.66 6.78
C PRO A 746 21.45 -19.77 7.26
N PRO A 747 20.59 -20.28 8.17
CA PRO A 747 19.59 -19.47 8.85
C PRO A 747 20.25 -18.42 9.74
N LEU A 748 19.55 -17.31 10.01
CA LEU A 748 20.10 -16.16 10.73
C LEU A 748 20.62 -16.54 12.13
N ARG A 749 19.98 -17.50 12.80
CA ARG A 749 20.42 -18.04 14.11
C ARG A 749 21.81 -18.69 14.09
N GLU A 750 22.28 -19.15 12.93
CA GLU A 750 23.61 -19.75 12.75
C GLU A 750 24.66 -18.71 12.29
N ARG A 751 24.24 -17.46 12.05
CA ARG A 751 25.10 -16.35 11.64
C ARG A 751 24.77 -15.06 12.40
N LYS A 752 24.75 -15.17 13.73
CA LYS A 752 24.44 -14.04 14.63
C LYS A 752 25.41 -12.87 14.48
N GLU A 753 26.63 -13.14 14.02
CA GLU A 753 27.66 -12.15 13.69
C GLU A 753 27.20 -11.15 12.62
N ASP A 754 26.25 -11.53 11.76
CA ASP A 754 25.73 -10.68 10.70
C ASP A 754 24.62 -9.73 11.20
N ILE A 755 24.02 -10.00 12.36
CA ILE A 755 22.87 -9.26 12.91
C ILE A 755 23.18 -7.77 13.10
N PRO A 756 24.31 -7.35 13.71
CA PRO A 756 24.58 -5.93 13.93
C PRO A 756 24.66 -5.11 12.63
N ASP A 757 25.27 -5.66 11.59
CA ASP A 757 25.38 -5.00 10.27
C ASP A 757 24.03 -4.96 9.55
N LEU A 758 23.26 -6.04 9.62
CA LEU A 758 21.90 -6.10 9.09
C LEU A 758 21.01 -5.05 9.77
N VAL A 759 21.04 -4.98 11.10
CA VAL A 759 20.27 -4.01 11.88
C VAL A 759 20.67 -2.58 11.52
N ARG A 760 21.97 -2.26 11.44
CA ARG A 760 22.42 -0.92 11.03
C ARG A 760 21.92 -0.55 9.64
N SER A 761 22.02 -1.48 8.69
CA SER A 761 21.54 -1.29 7.32
C SER A 761 20.02 -1.08 7.27
N PHE A 762 19.26 -1.88 8.01
CA PHE A 762 17.80 -1.75 8.07
C PHE A 762 17.37 -0.49 8.80
N VAL A 763 18.00 -0.11 9.91
CA VAL A 763 17.74 1.14 10.62
C VAL A 763 18.02 2.32 9.70
N ALA A 764 19.19 2.38 9.05
CA ALA A 764 19.52 3.47 8.15
C ALA A 764 18.54 3.58 6.98
N ARG A 765 18.24 2.44 6.35
CA ARG A 765 17.29 2.37 5.22
C ARG A 765 15.88 2.76 5.64
N SER A 766 15.34 2.16 6.70
CA SER A 766 14.00 2.47 7.20
C SER A 766 13.90 3.91 7.67
N SER A 767 14.91 4.43 8.36
CA SER A 767 14.88 5.82 8.85
C SER A 767 14.87 6.82 7.69
N GLN A 768 15.66 6.56 6.64
CA GLN A 768 15.56 7.27 5.37
C GLN A 768 14.18 7.10 4.72
N ASP A 769 13.63 5.89 4.75
CA ASP A 769 12.39 5.60 4.05
C ASP A 769 11.17 6.28 4.65
N TYR A 770 11.15 6.41 5.97
CA TYR A 770 10.04 6.96 6.74
C TYR A 770 10.26 8.42 7.16
N GLY A 771 11.48 8.95 7.04
CA GLY A 771 11.83 10.31 7.50
C GLY A 771 12.07 10.39 9.00
N ARG A 772 12.41 9.28 9.67
CA ARG A 772 12.61 9.26 11.12
C ARG A 772 14.04 9.64 11.49
N PRO A 773 14.27 10.32 12.64
CA PRO A 773 15.61 10.70 13.09
C PRO A 773 16.42 9.54 13.68
N VAL A 774 15.87 8.31 13.70
CA VAL A 774 16.53 7.13 14.25
C VAL A 774 17.81 6.84 13.48
N VAL A 775 18.96 6.86 14.15
CA VAL A 775 20.26 6.60 13.53
C VAL A 775 20.86 5.27 14.00
N ARG A 776 20.41 4.73 15.13
CA ARG A 776 20.99 3.51 15.72
C ARG A 776 20.00 2.72 16.57
N ALA A 777 20.36 1.47 16.84
CA ALA A 777 19.70 0.66 17.86
C ALA A 777 20.47 0.72 19.18
N SER A 778 19.76 0.78 20.30
CA SER A 778 20.39 0.73 21.63
C SER A 778 21.07 -0.60 21.91
N GLU A 779 22.03 -0.59 22.84
CA GLU A 779 22.71 -1.81 23.29
C GLU A 779 21.74 -2.85 23.86
N ALA A 780 20.65 -2.37 24.48
CA ALA A 780 19.56 -3.21 24.96
C ALA A 780 18.83 -3.93 23.80
N VAL A 781 18.41 -3.18 22.79
CA VAL A 781 17.77 -3.74 21.58
C VAL A 781 18.70 -4.69 20.85
N MET A 782 19.98 -4.34 20.73
CA MET A 782 20.98 -5.21 20.09
C MET A 782 21.17 -6.52 20.87
N ARG A 783 21.16 -6.48 22.20
CA ARG A 783 21.18 -7.70 23.03
C ARG A 783 19.97 -8.58 22.76
N ILE A 784 18.76 -8.02 22.71
CA ILE A 784 17.53 -8.76 22.39
C ILE A 784 17.66 -9.42 21.01
N PHE A 785 18.12 -8.67 20.00
CA PHE A 785 18.28 -9.18 18.65
C PHE A 785 19.32 -10.30 18.52
N LEU A 786 20.41 -10.27 19.29
CA LEU A 786 21.41 -11.33 19.30
C LEU A 786 20.93 -12.62 20.02
N HIS A 787 20.02 -12.49 20.98
CA HIS A 787 19.50 -13.64 21.73
C HIS A 787 18.32 -14.33 21.03
N TYR A 788 17.50 -13.58 20.30
CA TYR A 788 16.36 -14.12 19.60
C TYR A 788 16.75 -15.07 18.46
N SER A 789 15.91 -16.08 18.21
CA SER A 789 16.21 -17.17 17.26
C SER A 789 15.83 -16.85 15.80
N TRP A 790 15.08 -15.79 15.55
CA TRP A 790 14.67 -15.33 14.22
C TRP A 790 14.13 -16.46 13.31
N PRO A 791 13.02 -17.12 13.67
CA PRO A 791 12.43 -18.20 12.87
C PRO A 791 12.08 -17.79 11.42
N GLY A 792 11.77 -16.52 11.17
CA GLY A 792 11.57 -15.96 9.82
C GLY A 792 12.83 -15.36 9.19
N ASN A 793 14.00 -15.62 9.79
CA ASN A 793 15.33 -15.22 9.33
C ASN A 793 15.45 -13.70 9.11
N ILE A 794 16.18 -13.28 8.06
CA ILE A 794 16.47 -11.86 7.79
C ILE A 794 15.20 -11.08 7.52
N ARG A 795 14.18 -11.72 6.92
CA ARG A 795 12.90 -11.06 6.62
C ARG A 795 12.14 -10.66 7.88
N GLU A 796 12.12 -11.53 8.88
CA GLU A 796 11.52 -11.20 10.19
C GLU A 796 12.31 -10.08 10.88
N LEU A 797 13.64 -10.17 10.89
CA LEU A 797 14.51 -9.11 11.45
C LEU A 797 14.25 -7.75 10.77
N GLN A 798 14.17 -7.73 9.45
CA GLN A 798 13.89 -6.51 8.68
C GLN A 798 12.53 -5.92 9.07
N ASN A 799 11.47 -6.74 9.10
CA ASN A 799 10.12 -6.27 9.43
C ASN A 799 10.04 -5.71 10.86
N VAL A 800 10.70 -6.36 11.82
CA VAL A 800 10.75 -5.90 13.21
C VAL A 800 11.48 -4.56 13.32
N VAL A 801 12.64 -4.43 12.68
CA VAL A 801 13.43 -3.18 12.68
C VAL A 801 12.65 -2.06 12.00
N GLU A 802 12.03 -2.34 10.85
CA GLU A 802 11.24 -1.37 10.11
C GLU A 802 10.08 -0.82 10.92
N ARG A 803 9.30 -1.72 11.56
CA ARG A 803 8.22 -1.33 12.48
C ARG A 803 8.73 -0.55 13.68
N ALA A 804 9.85 -0.96 14.28
CA ALA A 804 10.43 -0.27 15.43
C ALA A 804 10.89 1.15 15.07
N VAL A 805 11.53 1.35 13.91
CA VAL A 805 11.93 2.68 13.40
C VAL A 805 10.72 3.59 13.21
N VAL A 806 9.60 3.06 12.73
CA VAL A 806 8.39 3.84 12.54
C VAL A 806 7.78 4.30 13.88
N LEU A 807 7.82 3.43 14.90
CA LEU A 807 7.24 3.69 16.21
C LEU A 807 8.14 4.49 17.15
N ALA A 808 9.44 4.54 16.87
CA ALA A 808 10.41 5.24 17.71
C ALA A 808 10.22 6.76 17.70
N GLU A 809 10.32 7.37 18.87
CA GLU A 809 10.12 8.82 19.10
C GLU A 809 11.44 9.61 19.18
N GLY A 810 12.60 8.96 18.98
CA GLY A 810 13.94 9.57 19.12
C GLY A 810 15.00 9.08 18.14
N GLU A 811 16.26 9.44 18.38
CA GLU A 811 17.41 9.08 17.51
C GLU A 811 17.91 7.64 17.70
N GLU A 812 17.34 6.90 18.65
CA GLU A 812 17.80 5.57 19.06
C GLU A 812 16.61 4.62 19.30
N LEU A 813 16.66 3.41 18.70
CA LEU A 813 15.67 2.36 18.98
C LEU A 813 15.83 1.85 20.41
N CYS A 814 14.73 1.92 21.15
CA CYS A 814 14.62 1.48 22.54
C CYS A 814 13.78 0.19 22.64
N GLU A 815 13.86 -0.49 23.79
CA GLU A 815 13.08 -1.71 24.04
C GLU A 815 11.56 -1.48 23.93
N SER A 816 11.12 -0.26 24.27
CA SER A 816 9.74 0.23 24.16
C SER A 816 9.20 0.28 22.73
N ASP A 817 10.06 0.18 21.72
CA ASP A 817 9.68 0.29 20.31
C ASP A 817 9.52 -1.10 19.65
N LEU A 818 10.01 -2.15 20.33
CA LEU A 818 9.98 -3.53 19.83
C LEU A 818 8.62 -4.21 20.11
N PRO A 819 8.18 -5.18 19.32
CA PRO A 819 7.02 -6.02 19.65
C PRO A 819 7.11 -6.69 21.05
N PRO A 820 5.99 -6.86 21.79
CA PRO A 820 5.98 -7.47 23.13
C PRO A 820 6.63 -8.87 23.20
N GLU A 821 6.55 -9.63 22.11
CA GLU A 821 7.13 -10.98 21.96
C GLU A 821 8.65 -10.97 22.09
N LEU A 822 9.30 -9.86 21.72
CA LEU A 822 10.75 -9.68 21.84
C LEU A 822 11.17 -9.10 23.19
N ARG A 823 10.26 -8.40 23.90
CA ARG A 823 10.53 -7.79 25.22
C ARG A 823 10.52 -8.78 26.37
N THR A 824 9.67 -9.82 26.29
CA THR A 824 9.48 -10.79 27.39
C THR A 824 10.55 -11.88 27.45
N GLY A 825 11.51 -11.90 26.51
CA GLY A 825 12.62 -12.86 26.52
C GLY A 825 12.20 -14.32 26.39
N THR A 826 10.94 -14.59 26.00
CA THR A 826 10.44 -15.96 25.88
C THR A 826 11.09 -16.62 24.68
N THR A 827 12.15 -17.38 24.92
CA THR A 827 12.77 -18.24 23.91
C THR A 827 11.73 -19.24 23.41
N ALA A 828 11.12 -18.97 22.26
CA ALA A 828 10.23 -19.90 21.55
C ALA A 828 10.98 -21.10 20.92
N GLY A 829 12.04 -21.58 21.58
CA GLY A 829 12.99 -22.57 21.09
C GLY A 829 13.24 -23.77 22.02
N ALA A 830 12.54 -23.89 23.15
CA ALA A 830 12.65 -25.06 24.03
C ALA A 830 11.30 -25.40 24.69
N GLU A 831 10.30 -25.80 23.89
CA GLU A 831 9.22 -26.66 24.39
C GLU A 831 9.47 -28.08 23.83
N PRO A 832 9.45 -29.14 24.67
CA PRO A 832 9.61 -30.52 24.21
C PRO A 832 8.67 -30.84 23.07
N ALA A 833 9.15 -31.57 22.06
CA ALA A 833 8.37 -31.99 20.89
C ALA A 833 7.07 -32.75 21.25
N SER A 834 6.99 -33.30 22.46
CA SER A 834 5.78 -33.91 23.03
C SER A 834 4.65 -32.90 23.28
N LEU A 835 4.95 -31.67 23.74
CA LEU A 835 3.95 -30.65 24.07
C LEU A 835 3.47 -29.85 22.84
N LYS A 836 4.32 -29.66 21.81
CA LYS A 836 3.88 -29.11 20.50
C LYS A 836 3.03 -30.12 19.72
N ALA A 837 3.36 -31.42 19.83
CA ALA A 837 2.51 -32.48 19.29
C ALA A 837 1.19 -32.57 20.05
N GLU A 838 1.18 -32.40 21.39
CA GLU A 838 -0.03 -32.35 22.20
C GLU A 838 -0.87 -31.10 21.98
N LYS A 839 -0.30 -29.88 21.88
CA LYS A 839 -1.05 -28.63 21.59
C LYS A 839 -1.57 -28.57 20.15
N ARG A 840 -0.79 -29.01 19.15
CA ARG A 840 -1.29 -29.14 17.78
C ARG A 840 -2.25 -30.31 17.63
N ARG A 841 -2.07 -31.42 18.37
CA ARG A 841 -3.08 -32.49 18.44
C ARG A 841 -4.33 -32.02 19.15
N THR A 842 -4.27 -31.35 20.30
CA THR A 842 -5.47 -30.86 21.01
C THR A 842 -6.17 -29.74 20.26
N GLN A 843 -5.46 -28.87 19.55
CA GLN A 843 -6.09 -27.84 18.72
C GLN A 843 -6.65 -28.44 17.42
N ALA A 844 -5.94 -29.35 16.75
CA ALA A 844 -6.48 -30.07 15.59
C ALA A 844 -7.58 -31.07 15.97
N GLN A 845 -7.54 -31.66 17.17
CA GLN A 845 -8.58 -32.54 17.73
C GLN A 845 -9.77 -31.73 18.20
N ALA A 846 -9.61 -30.56 18.81
CA ALA A 846 -10.72 -29.68 19.18
C ALA A 846 -11.41 -29.11 17.93
N VAL A 847 -10.64 -28.69 16.92
CA VAL A 847 -11.22 -28.26 15.63
C VAL A 847 -11.85 -29.44 14.90
N ALA A 848 -11.24 -30.64 14.91
CA ALA A 848 -11.83 -31.84 14.31
C ALA A 848 -13.05 -32.35 15.08
N GLU A 849 -13.12 -32.19 16.40
CA GLU A 849 -14.27 -32.57 17.23
C GLU A 849 -15.43 -31.58 17.07
N VAL A 850 -15.14 -30.28 16.98
CA VAL A 850 -16.16 -29.26 16.67
C VAL A 850 -16.66 -29.43 15.23
N GLU A 851 -15.76 -29.67 14.26
CA GLU A 851 -16.16 -29.93 12.87
C GLU A 851 -16.92 -31.25 12.75
N ARG A 852 -16.49 -32.33 13.42
CA ARG A 852 -17.20 -33.62 13.47
C ARG A 852 -18.57 -33.50 14.15
N ALA A 853 -18.66 -32.82 15.29
CA ALA A 853 -19.92 -32.59 16.01
C ALA A 853 -20.90 -31.79 15.16
N ARG A 854 -20.43 -30.74 14.47
CA ARG A 854 -21.24 -29.96 13.54
C ARG A 854 -21.73 -30.78 12.35
N LEU A 855 -20.88 -31.64 11.77
CA LEU A 855 -21.28 -32.52 10.66
C LEU A 855 -22.31 -33.57 11.11
N VAL A 856 -22.16 -34.16 12.31
CA VAL A 856 -23.12 -35.10 12.89
C VAL A 856 -24.44 -34.41 13.24
N GLU A 857 -24.40 -33.22 13.84
CA GLU A 857 -25.59 -32.42 14.14
C GLU A 857 -26.36 -32.05 12.86
N CYS A 858 -25.66 -31.64 11.79
CA CYS A 858 -26.27 -31.39 10.49
C CYS A 858 -26.88 -32.65 9.87
N LEU A 859 -26.26 -33.81 10.06
CA LEU A 859 -26.82 -35.11 9.63
C LEU A 859 -28.04 -35.49 10.47
N GLU A 860 -28.04 -35.32 11.77
CA GLU A 860 -29.18 -35.64 12.65
C GLU A 860 -30.39 -34.72 12.39
N LYS A 861 -30.18 -33.40 12.31
CA LYS A 861 -31.24 -32.42 12.01
C LYS A 861 -31.89 -32.61 10.64
N THR A 862 -31.19 -33.28 9.72
CA THR A 862 -31.67 -33.57 8.36
C THR A 862 -32.10 -35.03 8.18
N GLY A 863 -32.16 -35.84 9.24
CA GLY A 863 -32.57 -37.24 9.19
C GLY A 863 -31.60 -38.16 8.43
N TRP A 864 -30.30 -37.85 8.49
CA TRP A 864 -29.19 -38.50 7.76
C TRP A 864 -29.25 -38.32 6.23
N ASN A 865 -29.92 -37.29 5.74
CA ASN A 865 -29.86 -36.92 4.32
C ASN A 865 -28.58 -36.12 4.02
N VAL A 866 -27.56 -36.82 3.51
CA VAL A 866 -26.22 -36.28 3.28
C VAL A 866 -26.20 -35.04 2.36
N VAL A 867 -27.14 -34.91 1.42
CA VAL A 867 -27.18 -33.75 0.51
C VAL A 867 -27.63 -32.50 1.25
N ARG A 868 -28.73 -32.60 2.01
CA ARG A 868 -29.22 -31.49 2.84
C ARG A 868 -28.30 -31.16 4.01
N ALA A 869 -27.65 -32.17 4.59
CA ALA A 869 -26.64 -31.97 5.63
C ALA A 869 -25.40 -31.20 5.10
N ALA A 870 -25.00 -31.47 3.85
CA ALA A 870 -23.93 -30.75 3.18
C ALA A 870 -24.27 -29.28 2.94
N GLU A 871 -25.48 -29.02 2.45
CA GLU A 871 -26.00 -27.66 2.25
C GLU A 871 -26.09 -26.89 3.58
N LEU A 872 -26.64 -27.51 4.62
CA LEU A 872 -26.77 -26.91 5.97
C LEU A 872 -25.40 -26.64 6.62
N ALA A 873 -24.41 -27.48 6.35
CA ALA A 873 -23.04 -27.31 6.84
C ALA A 873 -22.19 -26.39 5.94
N GLY A 874 -22.70 -25.96 4.79
CA GLY A 874 -21.99 -25.07 3.85
C GLY A 874 -20.93 -25.76 2.99
N TYR A 875 -21.01 -27.08 2.79
CA TYR A 875 -20.09 -27.85 1.95
C TYR A 875 -20.79 -28.40 0.70
N SER A 876 -20.06 -28.50 -0.43
CA SER A 876 -20.58 -29.27 -1.57
C SER A 876 -20.72 -30.75 -1.20
N ARG A 877 -21.65 -31.48 -1.86
CA ARG A 877 -21.87 -32.91 -1.66
C ARG A 877 -20.56 -33.72 -1.65
N ALA A 878 -19.67 -33.47 -2.62
CA ALA A 878 -18.39 -34.17 -2.73
C ALA A 878 -17.37 -33.82 -1.62
N GLN A 879 -17.43 -32.61 -1.06
CA GLN A 879 -16.63 -32.21 0.11
C GLN A 879 -17.18 -32.84 1.38
N PHE A 880 -18.50 -32.84 1.56
CA PHE A 880 -19.14 -33.43 2.74
C PHE A 880 -18.92 -34.94 2.83
N TYR A 881 -19.02 -35.69 1.72
CA TYR A 881 -18.64 -37.11 1.68
C TYR A 881 -17.15 -37.37 1.97
N ARG A 882 -16.27 -36.42 1.65
CA ARG A 882 -14.86 -36.49 2.02
C ARG A 882 -14.67 -36.25 3.51
N LEU A 883 -15.39 -35.28 4.10
CA LEU A 883 -15.37 -35.00 5.53
C LEU A 883 -15.99 -36.13 6.37
N MET A 884 -17.10 -36.72 5.93
CA MET A 884 -17.68 -37.91 6.57
C MET A 884 -16.71 -39.09 6.58
N ARG A 885 -15.99 -39.34 5.47
CA ARG A 885 -14.94 -40.37 5.41
C ARG A 885 -13.72 -40.02 6.28
N LYS A 886 -13.30 -38.76 6.26
CA LYS A 886 -12.20 -38.24 7.07
C LYS A 886 -12.44 -38.42 8.58
N TYR A 887 -13.68 -38.23 9.03
CA TYR A 887 -14.08 -38.30 10.44
C TYR A 887 -14.80 -39.60 10.85
N GLY A 888 -14.84 -40.59 9.97
CA GLY A 888 -15.47 -41.89 10.23
C GLY A 888 -16.96 -41.81 10.58
N ILE A 889 -17.69 -40.85 10.02
CA ILE A 889 -19.12 -40.66 10.31
C ILE A 889 -19.93 -41.61 9.43
N THR A 890 -20.46 -42.67 10.04
CA THR A 890 -21.36 -43.63 9.40
C THR A 890 -22.63 -43.76 10.22
N ARG A 891 -23.74 -44.05 9.53
CA ARG A 891 -25.02 -44.30 10.20
C ARG A 891 -24.93 -45.65 10.91
N THR A 892 -24.84 -45.64 12.24
CA THR A 892 -24.96 -46.86 13.04
C THR A 892 -26.44 -47.24 13.11
N SER A 893 -26.78 -48.45 12.68
CA SER A 893 -28.14 -48.97 12.75
C SER A 893 -28.53 -49.24 14.19
N LYS A 894 -29.56 -48.57 14.68
CA LYS A 894 -30.46 -49.07 15.71
C LYS A 894 -31.88 -49.01 15.17
#